data_AF-A0A151GFN6-F1
#
_entry.id   AF-A0A151GFN6-F1
#
_cell.length_a   1.000
_cell.length_b   1.000
_cell.length_c   1.000
_cell.angle_alpha   90.00
_cell.angle_beta   90.00
_cell.angle_gamma   90.00
#
_symmetry.space_group_name_H-M   'P 1'
#
loop_
_entity.id
_entity.type
_entity.pdbx_description
1 polymer ?
#
loop_
_entity_poly.entity_id
_entity_poly.type
_entity_poly.pdbx_seq_one_letter_code
_entity_poly.pdbx_strand_id
1 'polypeptide(L)'
;MEDVARVDLNVSSKYAFRLIISNRVFSHLGSAGLYNVILQNVSDAASLMAAALSTQTHDDAIRCMQPWVGFAQRVSSQDNYVAGSLRPLVETVFSTLTEDKLFSASAELLVDILSNYPSLMVEEHYEYLADLFTTNWAQQRYQKLLQGDFEVESIQFGQLLLGFGEVKMETLLRKEDGRTQHVLLILCGLLAAKGYPVAKDTIFVPTVEFWSTFAQSATDSVLVDNQAMPSKIVSVVWDAVSNAWQKIEYPPSEEFHQWDSADRVGFADARKDVVDLLQSAYTLVGPSLVTTFVNLTREAMSSSAWLRLEAAAFCLGGLADCGRDDNQFDDGLAQVFLSLSSVLRRTIPSRTRQTCLSLIEHFTDYFERNVADLTSALRLLFSLLLEKSMAASASRSILRLCSACRHHLYPHIHEFLDKYSLITCGGHIDCISSEKVLNAIACVAQAIPDPLLKQSACVKILGFVQNDVHHACELVASTNPVQHPCLGLRCLDGNINEQPGFHIGQRALRSLVGVGKGFKSPADGTIDLNAGNSQRGAQDGLYQLVHSHIIHVIRKLESIFGQNPETIELISGVLRCGFSETEPGPFVLDPDMVAGYLASHTSVTTRIGLLVGTACSFTSSLHCRQLRTRFDYFSNLFLWVVGLLKELQESDPELTQNGIEFATTLLTTEPVTILRPELALAVEYFMPFTLRVLDGKEPLPKGAAADFWSTFVSLDSDDESLQQAVKTSMKTLGPPLVLSLSKNIGGNASRSELDKLSEPVKKLVIRYTGAKEWLQSGLGHPSFPSDKISPEQKALFVERVISLRGQRATNQVIRDFWLLARGSNFAYIT
;
A
#
# COMPACT_ATOMS: atom_id res chain seq x y z
N MET A 1 22.13 -11.47 -39.29
CA MET A 1 20.90 -11.88 -38.60
C MET A 1 20.83 -11.31 -37.17
N GLU A 2 21.91 -10.75 -36.61
CA GLU A 2 21.86 -9.99 -35.35
C GLU A 2 21.14 -8.62 -35.43
N ASP A 3 21.04 -7.97 -36.59
CA ASP A 3 20.44 -6.63 -36.72
C ASP A 3 18.90 -6.62 -36.94
N VAL A 4 18.24 -7.78 -36.97
CA VAL A 4 16.76 -7.85 -37.08
C VAL A 4 16.09 -7.89 -35.70
N ALA A 5 16.84 -8.21 -34.64
CA ALA A 5 16.32 -8.41 -33.28
C ALA A 5 16.55 -7.22 -32.34
N ARG A 6 17.24 -6.15 -32.76
CA ARG A 6 17.35 -4.90 -31.99
C ARG A 6 16.48 -3.81 -32.61
N VAL A 7 15.19 -3.87 -32.32
CA VAL A 7 14.37 -2.65 -32.34
C VAL A 7 14.57 -1.93 -31.01
N ASP A 8 15.73 -1.29 -30.89
CA ASP A 8 15.96 -0.27 -29.87
C ASP A 8 15.38 1.05 -30.42
N LEU A 9 14.18 1.43 -29.99
CA LEU A 9 13.45 2.61 -30.50
C LEU A 9 14.10 3.95 -30.12
N ASN A 10 15.28 3.96 -29.49
CA ASN A 10 15.94 5.16 -28.99
C ASN A 10 17.12 5.67 -29.83
N VAL A 11 17.54 5.03 -30.92
CA VAL A 11 18.65 5.53 -31.73
C VAL A 11 18.28 5.66 -33.20
N SER A 12 17.78 6.84 -33.56
CA SER A 12 17.73 7.29 -34.94
C SER A 12 19.14 7.53 -35.46
N SER A 13 19.74 6.56 -36.13
CA SER A 13 20.56 6.68 -37.36
C SER A 13 21.67 5.61 -37.45
N LYS A 14 21.80 5.03 -38.65
CA LYS A 14 22.78 4.01 -39.11
C LYS A 14 22.43 2.61 -38.57
N TYR A 15 21.98 1.63 -39.37
CA TYR A 15 22.61 1.08 -40.57
C TYR A 15 21.58 0.67 -41.64
N ALA A 16 21.97 0.81 -42.91
CA ALA A 16 21.15 0.49 -44.07
C ALA A 16 21.47 -0.92 -44.60
N PHE A 17 20.46 -1.81 -44.62
CA PHE A 17 20.43 -2.92 -45.58
C PHE A 17 19.23 -2.72 -46.52
N ARG A 18 19.55 -2.46 -47.79
CA ARG A 18 18.59 -2.27 -48.89
C ARG A 18 17.89 -3.60 -49.21
N LEU A 19 16.70 -3.80 -48.68
CA LEU A 19 15.66 -4.55 -49.39
C LEU A 19 14.81 -3.55 -50.16
N ILE A 20 14.72 -3.76 -51.46
CA ILE A 20 14.02 -2.90 -52.42
C ILE A 20 12.51 -3.02 -52.17
N ILE A 21 12.02 -2.31 -51.16
CA ILE A 21 10.61 -1.94 -51.04
C ILE A 21 10.62 -0.42 -50.88
N SER A 22 10.37 0.24 -52.01
CA SER A 22 10.07 1.66 -52.20
C SER A 22 10.00 2.51 -50.92
N ASN A 23 11.03 3.33 -50.73
CA ASN A 23 11.18 4.37 -49.70
C ASN A 23 10.14 5.52 -49.79
N ARG A 24 8.97 5.30 -50.41
CA ARG A 24 7.86 6.27 -50.49
C ARG A 24 6.64 5.88 -49.65
N VAL A 25 6.62 4.70 -49.05
CA VAL A 25 5.42 4.18 -48.37
C VAL A 25 5.40 4.49 -46.86
N PHE A 26 6.57 4.59 -46.22
CA PHE A 26 6.65 4.76 -44.76
C PHE A 26 6.39 6.18 -44.24
N SER A 27 6.43 7.23 -45.07
CA SER A 27 6.17 8.61 -44.63
C SER A 27 4.67 8.99 -44.58
N HIS A 28 3.77 8.12 -45.05
CA HIS A 28 2.35 8.43 -45.21
C HIS A 28 1.38 7.45 -44.52
N LEU A 29 1.88 6.40 -43.86
CA LEU A 29 1.02 5.43 -43.19
C LEU A 29 0.84 5.81 -41.71
N GLY A 30 -0.39 6.11 -41.31
CA GLY A 30 -0.77 6.11 -39.90
C GLY A 30 -0.54 4.74 -39.26
N SER A 31 -0.59 4.64 -37.94
CA SER A 31 -0.36 3.39 -37.18
C SER A 31 -1.19 2.20 -37.68
N ALA A 32 -2.42 2.43 -38.14
CA ALA A 32 -3.28 1.40 -38.76
C ALA A 32 -2.70 0.83 -40.09
N GLY A 33 -1.94 1.63 -40.82
CA GLY A 33 -1.27 1.21 -42.05
C GLY A 33 -0.07 0.30 -41.78
N LEU A 34 0.73 0.60 -40.74
CA LEU A 34 1.85 -0.26 -40.33
C LEU A 34 1.36 -1.60 -39.80
N TYR A 35 0.29 -1.60 -39.01
CA TYR A 35 -0.38 -2.82 -38.51
C TYR A 35 -0.80 -3.76 -39.64
N ASN A 36 -1.50 -3.24 -40.65
CA ASN A 36 -1.94 -4.02 -41.80
C ASN A 36 -0.77 -4.55 -42.63
N VAL A 37 0.30 -3.77 -42.77
CA VAL A 37 1.53 -4.22 -43.47
C VAL A 37 2.21 -5.34 -42.69
N ILE A 38 2.31 -5.25 -41.36
CA ILE A 38 2.88 -6.33 -40.55
C ILE A 38 2.05 -7.60 -40.71
N LEU A 39 0.73 -7.52 -40.57
CA LEU A 39 -0.18 -8.67 -40.74
C LEU A 39 -0.01 -9.38 -42.09
N GLN A 40 0.15 -8.62 -43.18
CA GLN A 40 0.34 -9.18 -44.52
C GLN A 40 1.67 -9.93 -44.68
N ASN A 41 2.69 -9.60 -43.89
CA ASN A 41 4.02 -10.19 -43.98
C ASN A 41 4.31 -11.23 -42.87
N VAL A 42 3.32 -11.57 -42.04
CA VAL A 42 3.47 -12.58 -40.97
C VAL A 42 3.87 -13.94 -41.54
N SER A 43 3.28 -14.36 -42.67
CA SER A 43 3.61 -15.64 -43.32
C SER A 43 5.06 -15.70 -43.76
N ASP A 44 5.59 -14.58 -44.27
CA ASP A 44 6.95 -14.50 -44.76
C ASP A 44 7.93 -14.57 -43.59
N ALA A 45 7.65 -13.85 -42.50
CA ALA A 45 8.41 -13.94 -41.26
C ALA A 45 8.39 -15.36 -40.67
N ALA A 46 7.22 -16.01 -40.63
CA ALA A 46 7.08 -17.39 -40.15
C ALA A 46 7.87 -18.38 -41.02
N SER A 47 7.81 -18.22 -42.35
CA SER A 47 8.57 -19.07 -43.29
C SER A 47 10.08 -18.88 -43.15
N LEU A 48 10.54 -17.65 -42.90
CA LEU A 48 11.95 -17.34 -42.68
C LEU A 48 12.44 -17.95 -41.36
N MET A 49 11.64 -17.85 -40.29
CA MET A 49 11.93 -18.50 -39.02
C MET A 49 11.96 -20.03 -39.16
N ALA A 50 11.02 -20.63 -39.89
CA ALA A 50 11.01 -22.07 -40.17
C ALA A 50 12.28 -22.52 -40.92
N ALA A 51 12.69 -21.75 -41.94
CA ALA A 51 13.91 -22.02 -42.68
C ALA A 51 15.15 -21.88 -41.78
N ALA A 52 15.23 -20.84 -40.96
CA ALA A 52 16.33 -20.62 -40.04
C ALA A 52 16.43 -21.73 -38.98
N LEU A 53 15.30 -22.22 -38.46
CA LEU A 53 15.19 -23.38 -37.56
C LEU A 53 15.60 -24.72 -38.21
N SER A 54 15.76 -24.78 -39.53
CA SER A 54 16.28 -25.96 -40.25
C SER A 54 17.78 -25.88 -40.58
N THR A 55 18.44 -24.78 -40.20
CA THR A 55 19.84 -24.46 -40.54
C THR A 55 20.66 -24.09 -39.29
N GLN A 56 21.97 -23.86 -39.42
CA GLN A 56 22.89 -23.59 -38.30
C GLN A 56 22.57 -22.36 -37.41
N THR A 57 21.53 -21.57 -37.70
CA THR A 57 21.11 -20.36 -36.94
C THR A 57 19.83 -20.61 -36.10
N HIS A 58 19.78 -21.73 -35.37
CA HIS A 58 18.61 -22.11 -34.58
C HIS A 58 18.31 -21.15 -33.40
N ASP A 59 19.34 -20.71 -32.66
CA ASP A 59 19.21 -19.83 -31.48
C ASP A 59 18.57 -18.47 -31.84
N ASP A 60 19.08 -17.83 -32.89
CA ASP A 60 18.56 -16.54 -33.37
C ASP A 60 17.11 -16.65 -33.85
N ALA A 61 16.72 -17.78 -34.44
CA ALA A 61 15.36 -18.01 -34.91
C ALA A 61 14.37 -18.13 -33.74
N ILE A 62 14.76 -18.83 -32.67
CA ILE A 62 13.96 -18.98 -31.45
C ILE A 62 13.81 -17.62 -30.75
N ARG A 63 14.90 -16.85 -30.61
CA ARG A 63 14.83 -15.50 -30.03
C ARG A 63 14.01 -14.52 -30.88
N CYS A 64 14.06 -14.66 -32.20
CA CYS A 64 13.22 -13.87 -33.10
C CYS A 64 11.73 -14.19 -32.92
N MET A 65 11.39 -15.44 -32.62
CA MET A 65 10.01 -15.88 -32.42
C MET A 65 9.35 -15.25 -31.19
N GLN A 66 10.10 -14.97 -30.11
CA GLN A 66 9.56 -14.43 -28.86
C GLN A 66 8.82 -13.07 -29.04
N PRO A 67 9.39 -12.04 -29.70
CA PRO A 67 8.64 -10.82 -30.04
C PRO A 67 7.38 -11.06 -30.89
N TRP A 68 7.40 -12.04 -31.79
CA TRP A 68 6.22 -12.39 -32.61
C TRP A 68 5.12 -13.05 -31.78
N VAL A 69 5.46 -13.83 -30.76
CA VAL A 69 4.50 -14.37 -29.79
C VAL A 69 3.87 -13.21 -29.01
N GLY A 70 4.66 -12.26 -28.50
CA GLY A 70 4.14 -11.08 -27.81
C GLY A 70 3.23 -10.21 -28.69
N PHE A 71 3.57 -10.06 -29.97
CA PHE A 71 2.70 -9.41 -30.95
C PHE A 71 1.41 -10.21 -31.17
N ALA A 72 1.50 -11.52 -31.36
CA ALA A 72 0.34 -12.39 -31.56
C ALA A 72 -0.61 -12.37 -30.38
N GLN A 73 -0.11 -12.34 -29.14
CA GLN A 73 -0.93 -12.24 -27.93
C GLN A 73 -1.82 -10.99 -27.95
N ARG A 74 -1.25 -9.82 -28.27
CA ARG A 74 -1.98 -8.54 -28.32
C ARG A 74 -3.00 -8.48 -29.46
N VAL A 75 -2.75 -9.21 -30.55
CA VAL A 75 -3.57 -9.24 -31.76
C VAL A 75 -4.64 -10.35 -31.73
N SER A 76 -4.45 -11.39 -30.91
CA SER A 76 -5.30 -12.59 -30.87
C SER A 76 -6.79 -12.31 -30.63
N SER A 77 -7.14 -11.19 -29.98
CA SER A 77 -8.53 -10.76 -29.78
C SER A 77 -9.25 -10.36 -31.09
N GLN A 78 -8.51 -10.07 -32.15
CA GLN A 78 -9.02 -9.58 -33.44
C GLN A 78 -8.73 -10.55 -34.60
N ASP A 79 -7.56 -11.22 -34.62
CA ASP A 79 -7.15 -12.07 -35.75
C ASP A 79 -6.38 -13.35 -35.32
N ASN A 80 -6.97 -14.52 -35.57
CA ASN A 80 -6.35 -15.84 -35.31
C ASN A 80 -5.28 -16.25 -36.34
N TYR A 81 -5.14 -15.49 -37.43
CA TYR A 81 -4.21 -15.80 -38.53
C TYR A 81 -2.74 -15.84 -38.09
N VAL A 82 -2.34 -14.92 -37.20
CA VAL A 82 -0.97 -14.82 -36.70
C VAL A 82 -0.62 -16.03 -35.85
N ALA A 83 -1.53 -16.43 -34.95
CA ALA A 83 -1.36 -17.61 -34.10
C ALA A 83 -1.25 -18.90 -34.92
N GLY A 84 -2.07 -19.04 -35.97
CA GLY A 84 -2.02 -20.18 -36.89
C GLY A 84 -0.68 -20.31 -37.62
N SER A 85 -0.05 -19.19 -37.97
CA SER A 85 1.24 -19.17 -38.68
C SER A 85 2.43 -19.50 -37.77
N LEU A 86 2.34 -19.21 -36.46
CA LEU A 86 3.39 -19.48 -35.48
C LEU A 86 3.33 -20.90 -34.91
N ARG A 87 2.17 -21.56 -34.90
CA ARG A 87 1.98 -22.88 -34.28
C ARG A 87 2.94 -23.98 -34.80
N PRO A 88 3.21 -24.14 -36.11
CA PRO A 88 4.16 -25.14 -36.60
C PRO A 88 5.60 -24.89 -36.15
N LEU A 89 5.96 -23.63 -35.88
CA LEU A 89 7.27 -23.28 -35.33
C LEU A 89 7.39 -23.77 -33.88
N VAL A 90 6.30 -23.70 -33.12
CA VAL A 90 6.25 -24.22 -31.74
C VAL A 90 6.55 -25.73 -31.71
N GLU A 91 5.97 -26.52 -32.63
CA GLU A 91 6.29 -27.95 -32.77
C GLU A 91 7.79 -28.20 -33.02
N THR A 92 8.41 -27.34 -33.82
CA THR A 92 9.84 -27.40 -34.11
C THR A 92 10.68 -27.03 -32.87
N VAL A 93 10.21 -26.09 -32.04
CA VAL A 93 10.87 -25.74 -30.76
C VAL A 93 10.76 -26.87 -29.73
N PHE A 94 9.66 -27.63 -29.73
CA PHE A 94 9.53 -28.80 -28.86
C PHE A 94 10.53 -29.91 -29.21
N SER A 95 10.83 -30.12 -30.50
CA SER A 95 11.81 -31.13 -30.90
C SER A 95 13.26 -30.77 -30.55
N THR A 96 13.58 -29.48 -30.44
CA THR A 96 14.91 -28.99 -30.04
C THR A 96 15.11 -28.92 -28.52
N LEU A 97 14.05 -29.11 -27.72
CA LEU A 97 14.11 -29.00 -26.26
C LEU A 97 15.06 -30.04 -25.63
N THR A 98 15.20 -31.22 -26.22
CA THR A 98 16.12 -32.25 -25.71
C THR A 98 17.58 -32.05 -26.12
N GLU A 99 17.87 -31.04 -26.95
CA GLU A 99 19.24 -30.72 -27.37
C GLU A 99 19.89 -29.71 -26.40
N ASP A 100 20.98 -30.12 -25.73
CA ASP A 100 21.60 -29.31 -24.67
C ASP A 100 22.02 -27.90 -25.14
N LYS A 101 22.41 -27.73 -26.40
CA LYS A 101 22.82 -26.42 -26.94
C LYS A 101 21.66 -25.44 -27.17
N LEU A 102 20.46 -25.95 -27.41
CA LEU A 102 19.27 -25.16 -27.75
C LEU A 102 18.26 -25.10 -26.61
N PHE A 103 18.43 -25.94 -25.59
CA PHE A 103 17.55 -26.01 -24.43
C PHE A 103 17.27 -24.64 -23.82
N SER A 104 18.28 -23.80 -23.57
CA SER A 104 18.08 -22.50 -22.94
C SER A 104 17.12 -21.60 -23.72
N ALA A 105 17.31 -21.47 -25.03
CA ALA A 105 16.47 -20.62 -25.86
C ALA A 105 15.06 -21.21 -26.02
N SER A 106 14.96 -22.53 -26.23
CA SER A 106 13.68 -23.22 -26.36
C SER A 106 12.87 -23.15 -25.07
N ALA A 107 13.50 -23.38 -23.91
CA ALA A 107 12.84 -23.33 -22.61
C ALA A 107 12.35 -21.91 -22.28
N GLU A 108 13.16 -20.88 -22.52
CA GLU A 108 12.75 -19.49 -22.31
C GLU A 108 11.51 -19.11 -23.14
N LEU A 109 11.49 -19.46 -24.43
CA LEU A 109 10.34 -19.23 -25.30
C LEU A 109 9.11 -20.01 -24.84
N LEU A 110 9.26 -21.27 -24.45
CA LEU A 110 8.13 -22.09 -23.99
C LEU A 110 7.57 -21.60 -22.65
N VAL A 111 8.42 -21.16 -21.72
CA VAL A 111 8.00 -20.52 -20.47
C VAL A 111 7.22 -19.24 -20.74
N ASP A 112 7.69 -18.40 -21.66
CA ASP A 112 6.99 -17.18 -22.08
C ASP A 112 5.61 -17.50 -22.69
N ILE A 113 5.53 -18.52 -23.57
CA ILE A 113 4.24 -18.95 -24.15
C ILE A 113 3.31 -19.49 -23.07
N LEU A 114 3.78 -20.34 -22.15
CA LEU A 114 2.96 -20.91 -21.07
C LEU A 114 2.41 -19.82 -20.15
N SER A 115 3.22 -18.82 -19.83
CA SER A 115 2.85 -17.74 -18.91
C SER A 115 1.91 -16.71 -19.56
N ASN A 116 2.21 -16.30 -20.79
CA ASN A 116 1.56 -15.16 -21.43
C ASN A 116 0.52 -15.54 -22.50
N TYR A 117 0.71 -16.66 -23.21
CA TYR A 117 -0.19 -17.06 -24.30
C TYR A 117 -0.42 -18.58 -24.43
N PRO A 118 -0.91 -19.28 -23.38
CA PRO A 118 -1.07 -20.74 -23.39
C PRO A 118 -1.97 -21.28 -24.51
N SER A 119 -2.94 -20.48 -24.99
CA SER A 119 -3.83 -20.86 -26.10
C SER A 119 -3.14 -21.02 -27.46
N LEU A 120 -1.87 -20.61 -27.60
CA LEU A 120 -1.09 -20.88 -28.80
C LEU A 120 -0.82 -22.38 -28.98
N MET A 121 -0.60 -23.09 -27.86
CA MET A 121 -0.31 -24.52 -27.83
C MET A 121 -1.59 -25.37 -27.89
N VAL A 122 -1.45 -26.60 -28.41
CA VAL A 122 -2.54 -27.60 -28.50
C VAL A 122 -2.36 -28.71 -27.47
N GLU A 123 -3.40 -29.52 -27.22
CA GLU A 123 -3.37 -30.58 -26.19
C GLU A 123 -2.20 -31.56 -26.38
N GLU A 124 -1.87 -31.89 -27.63
CA GLU A 124 -0.75 -32.79 -27.97
C GLU A 124 0.61 -32.26 -27.46
N HIS A 125 0.81 -30.94 -27.45
CA HIS A 125 2.04 -30.34 -26.92
C HIS A 125 2.12 -30.48 -25.40
N TYR A 126 0.99 -30.38 -24.71
CA TYR A 126 0.94 -30.58 -23.27
C TYR A 126 1.13 -32.05 -22.89
N GLU A 127 0.59 -32.98 -23.67
CA GLU A 127 0.84 -34.42 -23.49
C GLU A 127 2.33 -34.74 -23.69
N TYR A 128 2.98 -34.14 -24.71
CA TYR A 128 4.42 -34.27 -24.91
C TYR A 128 5.23 -33.78 -23.72
N LEU A 129 4.91 -32.61 -23.14
CA LEU A 129 5.57 -32.11 -21.94
C LEU A 129 5.36 -33.03 -20.73
N ALA A 130 4.14 -33.52 -20.53
CA ALA A 130 3.82 -34.44 -19.44
C ALA A 130 4.66 -35.73 -19.54
N ASP A 131 4.79 -36.29 -20.75
CA ASP A 131 5.60 -37.48 -20.99
C ASP A 131 7.10 -37.16 -20.86
N LEU A 132 7.56 -36.00 -21.33
CA LEU A 132 8.95 -35.54 -21.20
C LEU A 132 9.39 -35.48 -19.73
N PHE A 133 8.55 -34.96 -18.83
CA PHE A 133 8.86 -34.88 -17.40
C PHE A 133 9.04 -36.24 -16.72
N THR A 134 8.54 -37.33 -17.33
CA THR A 134 8.75 -38.70 -16.82
C THR A 134 10.02 -39.38 -17.35
N THR A 135 10.73 -38.73 -18.28
CA THR A 135 11.93 -39.32 -18.89
C THR A 135 13.16 -39.24 -17.99
N ASN A 136 14.14 -40.13 -18.23
CA ASN A 136 15.44 -40.09 -17.56
C ASN A 136 16.20 -38.77 -17.77
N TRP A 137 15.99 -38.11 -18.92
CA TRP A 137 16.59 -36.80 -19.20
C TRP A 137 16.09 -35.74 -18.23
N ALA A 138 14.77 -35.67 -18.03
CA ALA A 138 14.16 -34.74 -17.08
C ALA A 138 14.60 -35.05 -15.64
N GLN A 139 14.69 -36.33 -15.28
CA GLN A 139 15.14 -36.75 -13.95
C GLN A 139 16.57 -36.29 -13.64
N GLN A 140 17.50 -36.32 -14.61
CA GLN A 140 18.87 -35.85 -14.42
C GLN A 140 18.92 -34.33 -14.17
N ARG A 141 18.19 -33.54 -14.96
CA ARG A 141 18.12 -32.07 -14.80
C ARG A 141 17.41 -31.70 -13.48
N TYR A 142 16.34 -32.41 -13.14
CA TYR A 142 15.67 -32.28 -11.85
C TYR A 142 16.60 -32.55 -10.66
N GLN A 143 17.39 -33.63 -10.71
CA GLN A 143 18.34 -33.95 -9.64
C GLN A 143 19.45 -32.91 -9.50
N LYS A 144 19.94 -32.33 -10.61
CA LYS A 144 20.90 -31.22 -10.56
C LYS A 144 20.31 -30.02 -9.83
N LEU A 145 19.11 -29.60 -10.22
CA LEU A 145 18.39 -28.50 -9.57
C LEU A 145 18.20 -28.75 -8.07
N LEU A 146 17.77 -29.97 -7.68
CA LEU A 146 17.63 -30.32 -6.26
C LEU A 146 18.96 -30.32 -5.49
N GLN A 147 20.08 -30.62 -6.15
CA GLN A 147 21.41 -30.62 -5.54
C GLN A 147 21.98 -29.21 -5.36
N GLY A 148 21.29 -28.18 -5.83
CA GLY A 148 21.68 -26.78 -5.70
C GLY A 148 22.37 -26.20 -6.94
N ASP A 149 22.21 -26.84 -8.10
CA ASP A 149 22.63 -26.28 -9.38
C ASP A 149 21.57 -25.29 -9.88
N PHE A 150 21.81 -24.01 -9.64
CA PHE A 150 20.96 -22.89 -10.08
C PHE A 150 21.58 -22.15 -11.26
N GLU A 151 22.30 -22.85 -12.14
CA GLU A 151 22.63 -22.31 -13.44
C GLU A 151 21.36 -22.05 -14.27
N VAL A 152 21.48 -21.16 -15.26
CA VAL A 152 20.35 -20.65 -16.07
C VAL A 152 19.49 -21.80 -16.63
N GLU A 153 20.12 -22.85 -17.15
CA GLU A 153 19.40 -24.00 -17.69
C GLU A 153 18.60 -24.78 -16.63
N SER A 154 19.18 -25.00 -15.45
CA SER A 154 18.51 -25.74 -14.38
C SER A 154 17.30 -24.95 -13.84
N ILE A 155 17.43 -23.62 -13.74
CA ILE A 155 16.32 -22.73 -13.38
C ILE A 155 15.22 -22.75 -14.46
N GLN A 156 15.59 -22.63 -15.74
CA GLN A 156 14.63 -22.65 -16.85
C GLN A 156 13.86 -23.97 -16.92
N PHE A 157 14.50 -25.11 -16.58
CA PHE A 157 13.80 -26.38 -16.44
C PHE A 157 12.74 -26.32 -15.33
N GLY A 158 13.09 -25.76 -14.17
CA GLY A 158 12.15 -25.54 -13.07
C GLY A 158 10.98 -24.62 -13.47
N GLN A 159 11.27 -23.52 -14.17
CA GLN A 159 10.26 -22.59 -14.68
C GLN A 159 9.34 -23.25 -15.72
N LEU A 160 9.87 -24.10 -16.60
CA LEU A 160 9.07 -24.86 -17.56
C LEU A 160 8.10 -25.81 -16.85
N LEU A 161 8.57 -26.47 -15.78
CA LEU A 161 7.74 -27.36 -14.97
C LEU A 161 6.64 -26.59 -14.23
N LEU A 162 6.95 -25.43 -13.65
CA LEU A 162 5.99 -24.56 -12.98
C LEU A 162 4.95 -24.00 -13.96
N GLY A 163 5.38 -23.44 -15.09
CA GLY A 163 4.47 -22.93 -16.12
C GLY A 163 3.55 -24.01 -16.70
N PHE A 164 4.03 -25.25 -16.84
CA PHE A 164 3.17 -26.39 -17.19
C PHE A 164 2.12 -26.66 -16.09
N GLY A 165 2.56 -26.66 -14.83
CA GLY A 165 1.68 -26.87 -13.68
C GLY A 165 0.57 -25.82 -13.58
N GLU A 166 0.89 -24.56 -13.84
CA GLU A 166 -0.06 -23.44 -13.85
C GLU A 166 -1.13 -23.60 -14.94
N VAL A 167 -0.71 -23.90 -16.16
CA VAL A 167 -1.64 -24.07 -17.29
C VAL A 167 -2.53 -25.31 -17.12
N LYS A 168 -1.99 -26.39 -16.55
CA LYS A 168 -2.71 -27.66 -16.34
C LYS A 168 -3.30 -27.83 -14.94
N MET A 169 -3.44 -26.75 -14.17
CA MET A 169 -3.92 -26.78 -12.79
C MET A 169 -5.24 -27.55 -12.60
N GLU A 170 -6.26 -27.28 -13.42
CA GLU A 170 -7.55 -28.01 -13.35
C GLU A 170 -7.39 -29.51 -13.62
N THR A 171 -6.47 -29.87 -14.52
CA THR A 171 -6.21 -31.28 -14.86
C THR A 171 -5.49 -31.98 -13.71
N LEU A 172 -4.55 -31.29 -13.06
CA LEU A 172 -3.80 -31.80 -11.91
C LEU A 172 -4.69 -32.00 -10.67
N LEU A 173 -5.71 -31.15 -10.50
CA LEU A 173 -6.67 -31.27 -9.39
C LEU A 173 -7.67 -32.42 -9.59
N ARG A 174 -8.10 -32.69 -10.84
CA ARG A 174 -9.20 -33.62 -11.14
C ARG A 174 -8.74 -35.03 -11.55
N LYS A 175 -7.62 -35.18 -12.25
CA LYS A 175 -7.17 -36.49 -12.76
C LYS A 175 -6.24 -37.19 -11.76
N GLU A 176 -6.58 -38.41 -11.37
CA GLU A 176 -5.73 -39.26 -10.52
C GLU A 176 -4.87 -40.27 -11.31
N ASP A 177 -4.33 -39.89 -12.47
CA ASP A 177 -3.43 -40.79 -13.20
C ASP A 177 -2.01 -40.78 -12.62
N GLY A 178 -1.23 -41.83 -12.91
CA GLY A 178 0.13 -41.96 -12.40
C GLY A 178 1.07 -40.84 -12.90
N ARG A 179 0.76 -40.26 -14.07
CA ARG A 179 1.52 -39.14 -14.65
C ARG A 179 1.29 -37.84 -13.88
N THR A 180 0.03 -37.44 -13.65
CA THR A 180 -0.29 -36.26 -12.82
C THR A 180 0.31 -36.40 -11.42
N GLN A 181 0.23 -37.58 -10.81
CA GLN A 181 0.83 -37.81 -9.49
C GLN A 181 2.35 -37.63 -9.53
N HIS A 182 3.03 -38.12 -10.56
CA HIS A 182 4.47 -37.91 -10.72
C HIS A 182 4.81 -36.42 -10.88
N VAL A 183 4.05 -35.68 -11.71
CA VAL A 183 4.22 -34.24 -11.91
C VAL A 183 4.04 -33.46 -10.61
N LEU A 184 3.01 -33.78 -9.82
CA LEU A 184 2.79 -33.17 -8.51
C LEU A 184 3.94 -33.45 -7.53
N LEU A 185 4.49 -34.67 -7.55
CA LEU A 185 5.62 -35.04 -6.70
C LEU A 185 6.89 -34.26 -7.06
N ILE A 186 7.21 -34.12 -8.36
CA ILE A 186 8.39 -33.36 -8.78
C ILE A 186 8.23 -31.86 -8.48
N LEU A 187 7.03 -31.30 -8.69
CA LEU A 187 6.69 -29.91 -8.32
C LEU A 187 6.81 -29.68 -6.81
N CYS A 188 6.36 -30.63 -5.99
CA CYS A 188 6.48 -30.54 -4.52
C CYS A 188 7.94 -30.64 -4.08
N GLY A 189 8.71 -31.52 -4.72
CA GLY A 189 10.13 -31.69 -4.39
C GLY A 189 11.01 -30.49 -4.76
N LEU A 190 10.60 -29.61 -5.68
CA LEU A 190 11.31 -28.34 -5.94
C LEU A 190 11.45 -27.48 -4.67
N LEU A 191 10.49 -27.54 -3.75
CA LEU A 191 10.58 -26.84 -2.47
C LEU A 191 11.73 -27.37 -1.60
N ALA A 192 12.12 -28.63 -1.76
CA ALA A 192 13.20 -29.29 -1.03
C ALA A 192 14.58 -29.15 -1.69
N ALA A 193 14.73 -28.33 -2.74
CA ALA A 193 16.02 -28.05 -3.35
C ALA A 193 17.02 -27.47 -2.34
N LYS A 194 18.29 -27.86 -2.46
CA LYS A 194 19.35 -27.46 -1.54
C LYS A 194 19.72 -26.00 -1.73
N GLY A 195 19.62 -25.22 -0.67
CA GLY A 195 20.00 -23.82 -0.65
C GLY A 195 19.04 -23.02 0.21
N TYR A 196 19.47 -21.83 0.63
CA TYR A 196 18.57 -20.89 1.29
C TYR A 196 17.78 -20.10 0.23
N PRO A 197 16.48 -19.87 0.44
CA PRO A 197 15.63 -19.06 -0.43
C PRO A 197 16.28 -17.75 -0.84
N VAL A 198 16.14 -17.40 -2.12
CA VAL A 198 16.65 -16.19 -2.79
C VAL A 198 18.18 -16.15 -2.91
N ALA A 199 18.92 -16.30 -1.80
CA ALA A 199 20.37 -16.16 -1.79
C ALA A 199 21.08 -17.28 -2.56
N LYS A 200 20.63 -18.52 -2.37
CA LYS A 200 21.22 -19.71 -2.98
C LYS A 200 20.21 -20.56 -3.71
N ASP A 201 18.92 -20.33 -3.54
CA ASP A 201 17.85 -21.04 -4.21
C ASP A 201 16.83 -20.06 -4.80
N THR A 202 16.89 -19.90 -6.11
CA THR A 202 16.06 -18.95 -6.86
C THR A 202 14.74 -19.54 -7.34
N ILE A 203 14.59 -20.87 -7.32
CA ILE A 203 13.36 -21.55 -7.77
C ILE A 203 12.30 -21.63 -6.65
N PHE A 204 12.72 -21.49 -5.40
CA PHE A 204 11.84 -21.62 -4.24
C PHE A 204 10.64 -20.67 -4.28
N VAL A 205 10.85 -19.37 -4.49
CA VAL A 205 9.78 -18.36 -4.46
C VAL A 205 8.71 -18.64 -5.53
N PRO A 206 9.06 -18.81 -6.82
CA PRO A 206 8.08 -19.23 -7.83
C PRO A 206 7.33 -20.53 -7.49
N THR A 207 8.02 -21.48 -6.86
CA THR A 207 7.39 -22.75 -6.45
C THR A 207 6.38 -22.55 -5.32
N VAL A 208 6.68 -21.69 -4.34
CA VAL A 208 5.74 -21.36 -3.25
C VAL A 208 4.51 -20.63 -3.79
N GLU A 209 4.69 -19.66 -4.69
CA GLU A 209 3.58 -18.94 -5.36
C GLU A 209 2.64 -19.89 -6.12
N PHE A 210 3.22 -20.85 -6.85
CA PHE A 210 2.47 -21.92 -7.50
C PHE A 210 1.62 -22.71 -6.50
N TRP A 211 2.20 -23.18 -5.39
CA TRP A 211 1.47 -23.98 -4.39
C TRP A 211 0.39 -23.17 -3.66
N SER A 212 0.59 -21.87 -3.43
CA SER A 212 -0.44 -20.99 -2.88
C SER A 212 -1.64 -20.91 -3.83
N THR A 213 -1.37 -20.68 -5.11
CA THR A 213 -2.41 -20.64 -6.17
C THR A 213 -3.10 -21.99 -6.33
N PHE A 214 -2.35 -23.09 -6.22
CA PHE A 214 -2.87 -24.45 -6.28
C PHE A 214 -3.80 -24.77 -5.10
N ALA A 215 -3.42 -24.40 -3.87
CA ALA A 215 -4.24 -24.59 -2.68
C ALA A 215 -5.53 -23.75 -2.73
N GLN A 216 -5.45 -22.51 -3.24
CA GLN A 216 -6.61 -21.65 -3.46
C GLN A 216 -7.55 -22.27 -4.51
N SER A 217 -7.03 -22.69 -5.66
CA SER A 217 -7.83 -23.31 -6.72
C SER A 217 -8.47 -24.64 -6.29
N ALA A 218 -7.76 -25.43 -5.46
CA ALA A 218 -8.31 -26.61 -4.83
C ALA A 218 -9.51 -26.25 -3.93
N THR A 219 -9.37 -25.20 -3.11
CA THR A 219 -10.45 -24.69 -2.24
C THR A 219 -11.65 -24.21 -3.07
N ASP A 220 -11.41 -23.43 -4.12
CA ASP A 220 -12.47 -22.93 -5.01
C ASP A 220 -13.23 -24.09 -5.67
N SER A 221 -12.52 -25.16 -6.07
CA SER A 221 -13.17 -26.35 -6.62
C SER A 221 -14.06 -27.08 -5.62
N VAL A 222 -13.69 -27.14 -4.33
CA VAL A 222 -14.57 -27.68 -3.26
C VAL A 222 -15.84 -26.86 -3.13
N LEU A 223 -15.71 -25.53 -3.17
CA LEU A 223 -16.83 -24.61 -3.03
C LEU A 223 -17.80 -24.69 -4.22
N VAL A 224 -17.28 -24.86 -5.44
CA VAL A 224 -18.10 -24.96 -6.66
C VAL A 224 -18.75 -26.34 -6.78
N ASP A 225 -17.98 -27.42 -6.60
CA ASP A 225 -18.46 -28.78 -6.84
C ASP A 225 -19.19 -29.37 -5.62
N ASN A 226 -19.13 -28.73 -4.44
CA ASN A 226 -19.66 -29.21 -3.16
C ASN A 226 -19.20 -30.63 -2.81
N GLN A 227 -18.02 -31.02 -3.29
CA GLN A 227 -17.38 -32.30 -3.03
C GLN A 227 -16.06 -32.08 -2.31
N ALA A 228 -15.81 -32.90 -1.28
CA ALA A 228 -14.53 -32.86 -0.58
C ALA A 228 -13.39 -33.20 -1.55
N MET A 229 -12.26 -32.50 -1.43
CA MET A 229 -11.09 -32.81 -2.23
C MET A 229 -10.58 -34.24 -1.95
N PRO A 230 -10.02 -34.92 -2.97
CA PRO A 230 -9.37 -36.20 -2.78
C PRO A 230 -8.27 -36.11 -1.72
N SER A 231 -8.20 -37.09 -0.82
CA SER A 231 -7.23 -37.12 0.29
C SER A 231 -5.77 -37.05 -0.18
N LYS A 232 -5.49 -37.55 -1.39
CA LYS A 232 -4.17 -37.47 -2.02
C LYS A 232 -3.75 -36.03 -2.32
N ILE A 233 -4.68 -35.19 -2.82
CA ILE A 233 -4.40 -33.78 -3.12
C ILE A 233 -4.12 -33.01 -1.82
N VAL A 234 -4.95 -33.25 -0.79
CA VAL A 234 -4.72 -32.68 0.55
C VAL A 234 -3.36 -33.11 1.11
N SER A 235 -2.97 -34.38 0.94
CA SER A 235 -1.65 -34.89 1.34
C SER A 235 -0.51 -34.21 0.58
N VAL A 236 -0.64 -33.98 -0.72
CA VAL A 236 0.41 -33.33 -1.52
C VAL A 236 0.57 -31.87 -1.11
N VAL A 237 -0.52 -31.14 -0.87
CA VAL A 237 -0.47 -29.76 -0.35
C VAL A 237 0.19 -29.74 1.03
N TRP A 238 -0.09 -30.74 1.86
CA TRP A 238 0.58 -30.90 3.15
C TRP A 238 2.09 -31.13 3.01
N ASP A 239 2.50 -31.98 2.08
CA ASP A 239 3.92 -32.23 1.80
C ASP A 239 4.62 -30.96 1.30
N ALA A 240 3.94 -30.17 0.47
CA ALA A 240 4.43 -28.88 -0.01
C ALA A 240 4.63 -27.90 1.15
N VAL A 241 3.64 -27.76 2.02
CA VAL A 241 3.75 -26.97 3.26
C VAL A 241 4.92 -27.47 4.12
N SER A 242 5.03 -28.79 4.31
CA SER A 242 6.09 -29.41 5.10
C SER A 242 7.49 -29.09 4.58
N ASN A 243 7.69 -29.12 3.26
CA ASN A 243 8.96 -28.77 2.64
C ASN A 243 9.23 -27.26 2.73
N ALA A 244 8.21 -26.43 2.51
CA ALA A 244 8.34 -24.97 2.51
C ALA A 244 8.72 -24.41 3.89
N TRP A 245 8.06 -24.85 4.97
CA TRP A 245 8.33 -24.29 6.30
C TRP A 245 9.72 -24.68 6.83
N GLN A 246 10.22 -25.86 6.49
CA GLN A 246 11.57 -26.28 6.89
C GLN A 246 12.65 -25.42 6.24
N LYS A 247 12.40 -24.95 5.01
CA LYS A 247 13.37 -24.17 4.24
C LYS A 247 13.50 -22.72 4.71
N ILE A 248 12.49 -22.19 5.41
CA ILE A 248 12.54 -20.86 6.00
C ILE A 248 13.20 -20.82 7.38
N GLU A 249 13.76 -21.94 7.84
CA GLU A 249 14.66 -21.96 9.00
C GLU A 249 15.89 -21.10 8.70
N TYR A 250 16.21 -20.19 9.62
CA TYR A 250 17.36 -19.31 9.41
C TYR A 250 18.68 -20.09 9.35
N PRO A 251 19.64 -19.62 8.54
CA PRO A 251 21.02 -20.08 8.65
C PRO A 251 21.59 -19.82 10.04
N PRO A 252 22.66 -20.53 10.42
CA PRO A 252 23.52 -20.13 11.52
C PRO A 252 23.96 -18.66 11.37
N SER A 253 24.12 -17.94 12.48
CA SER A 253 24.37 -16.50 12.46
C SER A 253 25.59 -16.10 11.63
N GLU A 254 26.65 -16.92 11.63
CA GLU A 254 27.87 -16.68 10.85
C GLU A 254 27.61 -16.61 9.33
N GLU A 255 26.75 -17.49 8.81
CA GLU A 255 26.37 -17.49 7.40
C GLU A 255 25.43 -16.34 7.07
N PHE A 256 24.43 -16.10 7.93
CA PHE A 256 23.46 -15.01 7.73
C PHE A 256 24.12 -13.62 7.75
N HIS A 257 25.19 -13.43 8.52
CA HIS A 257 25.94 -12.17 8.56
C HIS A 257 26.76 -11.91 7.28
N GLN A 258 27.08 -12.94 6.51
CA GLN A 258 27.81 -12.80 5.24
C GLN A 258 26.90 -12.36 4.08
N TRP A 259 25.59 -12.55 4.21
CA TRP A 259 24.62 -12.15 3.20
C TRP A 259 24.57 -10.64 3.06
N ASP A 260 24.33 -10.18 1.84
CA ASP A 260 24.14 -8.77 1.53
C ASP A 260 22.75 -8.27 1.98
N SER A 261 22.45 -7.00 1.73
CA SER A 261 21.15 -6.44 2.08
C SER A 261 20.00 -6.99 1.23
N ALA A 262 20.27 -7.35 -0.04
CA ALA A 262 19.25 -7.82 -0.96
C ALA A 262 18.80 -9.24 -0.60
N ASP A 263 19.75 -10.14 -0.32
CA ASP A 263 19.51 -11.52 0.11
C ASP A 263 18.72 -11.56 1.42
N ARG A 264 19.04 -10.68 2.38
CA ARG A 264 18.32 -10.62 3.66
C ARG A 264 16.87 -10.15 3.51
N VAL A 265 16.63 -9.18 2.63
CA VAL A 265 15.28 -8.68 2.33
C VAL A 265 14.51 -9.74 1.55
N GLY A 266 15.10 -10.30 0.49
CA GLY A 266 14.48 -11.34 -0.31
C GLY A 266 14.16 -12.60 0.49
N PHE A 267 15.04 -13.05 1.39
CA PHE A 267 14.71 -14.15 2.30
C PHE A 267 13.54 -13.77 3.21
N ALA A 268 13.51 -12.56 3.76
CA ALA A 268 12.39 -12.12 4.60
C ALA A 268 11.05 -12.06 3.84
N ASP A 269 11.07 -11.73 2.55
CA ASP A 269 9.90 -11.75 1.68
C ASP A 269 9.49 -13.19 1.35
N ALA A 270 10.44 -14.07 1.01
CA ALA A 270 10.18 -15.50 0.81
C ALA A 270 9.54 -16.18 2.03
N ARG A 271 9.87 -15.74 3.25
CA ARG A 271 9.19 -16.22 4.47
C ARG A 271 7.72 -15.83 4.52
N LYS A 272 7.35 -14.64 4.02
CA LYS A 272 5.96 -14.19 3.95
C LYS A 272 5.19 -15.00 2.90
N ASP A 273 5.82 -15.29 1.76
CA ASP A 273 5.19 -16.14 0.73
C ASP A 273 4.83 -17.54 1.30
N VAL A 274 5.67 -18.09 2.19
CA VAL A 274 5.37 -19.35 2.89
C VAL A 274 4.22 -19.20 3.89
N VAL A 275 4.05 -18.04 4.52
CA VAL A 275 2.87 -17.75 5.35
C VAL A 275 1.61 -17.66 4.50
N ASP A 276 1.67 -17.03 3.32
CA ASP A 276 0.55 -16.95 2.39
C ASP A 276 0.16 -18.36 1.89
N LEU A 277 1.13 -19.23 1.63
CA LEU A 277 0.91 -20.65 1.35
C LEU A 277 0.23 -21.36 2.52
N LEU A 278 0.69 -21.14 3.75
CA LEU A 278 0.08 -21.73 4.95
C LEU A 278 -1.38 -21.31 5.12
N GLN A 279 -1.69 -20.04 4.91
CA GLN A 279 -3.05 -19.51 4.98
C GLN A 279 -3.94 -20.10 3.88
N SER A 280 -3.42 -20.20 2.65
CA SER A 280 -4.11 -20.85 1.53
C SER A 280 -4.30 -22.35 1.74
N ALA A 281 -3.33 -23.03 2.37
CA ALA A 281 -3.46 -24.44 2.71
C ALA A 281 -4.43 -24.67 3.88
N TYR A 282 -4.55 -23.73 4.82
CA TYR A 282 -5.48 -23.82 5.94
C TYR A 282 -6.93 -23.92 5.48
N THR A 283 -7.33 -23.21 4.41
CA THR A 283 -8.71 -23.30 3.90
C THR A 283 -9.07 -24.69 3.39
N LEU A 284 -8.06 -25.47 2.98
CA LEU A 284 -8.21 -26.85 2.50
C LEU A 284 -8.06 -27.89 3.63
N VAL A 285 -6.99 -27.77 4.44
CA VAL A 285 -6.59 -28.76 5.45
C VAL A 285 -7.29 -28.54 6.80
N GLY A 286 -7.66 -27.30 7.09
CA GLY A 286 -8.35 -26.89 8.31
C GLY A 286 -7.48 -26.90 9.58
N PRO A 287 -8.12 -27.02 10.77
CA PRO A 287 -7.48 -26.84 12.08
C PRO A 287 -6.28 -27.73 12.38
N SER A 288 -6.21 -28.90 11.74
CA SER A 288 -5.11 -29.86 11.91
C SER A 288 -3.73 -29.27 11.57
N LEU A 289 -3.68 -28.29 10.65
CA LEU A 289 -2.48 -27.53 10.32
C LEU A 289 -1.94 -26.79 11.54
N VAL A 290 -2.81 -26.12 12.28
CA VAL A 290 -2.42 -25.35 13.47
C VAL A 290 -1.98 -26.29 14.58
N THR A 291 -2.74 -27.35 14.85
CA THR A 291 -2.37 -28.35 15.87
C THR A 291 -0.96 -28.87 15.63
N THR A 292 -0.59 -29.06 14.35
CA THR A 292 0.77 -29.45 13.97
C THR A 292 1.81 -28.39 14.32
N PHE A 293 1.60 -27.11 13.95
CA PHE A 293 2.55 -26.05 14.29
C PHE A 293 2.64 -25.76 15.79
N VAL A 294 1.55 -25.94 16.54
CA VAL A 294 1.55 -25.95 18.01
C VAL A 294 2.44 -27.08 18.55
N ASN A 295 2.30 -28.29 18.01
CA ASN A 295 3.13 -29.44 18.39
C ASN A 295 4.61 -29.22 18.06
N LEU A 296 4.92 -28.75 16.85
CA LEU A 296 6.28 -28.46 16.39
C LEU A 296 6.94 -27.39 17.26
N THR A 297 6.21 -26.33 17.61
CA THR A 297 6.68 -25.26 18.49
C THR A 297 7.04 -25.83 19.87
N ARG A 298 6.17 -26.67 20.45
CA ARG A 298 6.40 -27.31 21.76
C ARG A 298 7.60 -28.25 21.75
N GLU A 299 7.74 -29.05 20.71
CA GLU A 299 8.87 -29.98 20.54
C GLU A 299 10.19 -29.22 20.38
N ALA A 300 10.21 -28.14 19.60
CA ALA A 300 11.38 -27.30 19.45
C ALA A 300 11.77 -26.59 20.78
N MET A 301 10.79 -26.19 21.60
CA MET A 301 11.03 -25.66 22.95
C MET A 301 11.64 -26.70 23.90
N SER A 302 11.16 -27.95 23.88
CA SER A 302 11.66 -29.00 24.78
C SER A 302 13.06 -29.47 24.37
N SER A 303 13.33 -29.57 23.07
CA SER A 303 14.63 -29.98 22.50
C SER A 303 15.67 -28.86 22.46
N SER A 304 15.30 -27.62 22.80
CA SER A 304 16.19 -26.44 22.70
C SER A 304 16.72 -26.17 21.28
N ALA A 305 15.96 -26.57 20.25
CA ALA A 305 16.27 -26.31 18.85
C ALA A 305 15.84 -24.89 18.45
N TRP A 306 16.66 -23.88 18.77
CA TRP A 306 16.27 -22.46 18.72
C TRP A 306 15.91 -21.91 17.33
N LEU A 307 16.56 -22.41 16.26
CA LEU A 307 16.31 -21.98 14.88
C LEU A 307 14.97 -22.55 14.39
N ARG A 308 14.80 -23.88 14.52
CA ARG A 308 13.50 -24.55 14.31
C ARG A 308 12.36 -23.96 15.13
N LEU A 309 12.60 -23.59 16.39
CA LEU A 309 11.61 -22.92 17.24
C LEU A 309 11.19 -21.57 16.64
N GLU A 310 12.15 -20.80 16.13
CA GLU A 310 11.88 -19.51 15.49
C GLU A 310 11.02 -19.71 14.23
N ALA A 311 11.36 -20.65 13.36
CA ALA A 311 10.58 -20.93 12.15
C ALA A 311 9.16 -21.42 12.46
N ALA A 312 9.03 -22.39 13.38
CA ALA A 312 7.73 -22.93 13.78
C ALA A 312 6.84 -21.86 14.45
N ALA A 313 7.40 -21.03 15.33
CA ALA A 313 6.67 -19.93 15.96
C ALA A 313 6.29 -18.83 14.95
N PHE A 314 7.14 -18.55 13.95
CA PHE A 314 6.83 -17.63 12.87
C PHE A 314 5.64 -18.12 12.03
N CYS A 315 5.66 -19.39 11.61
CA CYS A 315 4.53 -20.01 10.90
C CYS A 315 3.25 -20.04 11.73
N LEU A 316 3.34 -20.37 13.03
CA LEU A 316 2.19 -20.36 13.93
C LEU A 316 1.59 -18.95 14.07
N GLY A 317 2.44 -17.92 14.17
CA GLY A 317 2.00 -16.52 14.17
C GLY A 317 1.30 -16.10 12.87
N GLY A 318 1.78 -16.58 11.72
CA GLY A 318 1.15 -16.36 10.42
C GLY A 318 -0.24 -16.99 10.26
N LEU A 319 -0.56 -18.01 11.07
CA LEU A 319 -1.87 -18.67 11.12
C LEU A 319 -2.83 -18.04 12.14
N ALA A 320 -2.48 -16.92 12.77
CA ALA A 320 -3.29 -16.33 13.84
C ALA A 320 -4.72 -15.94 13.38
N ASP A 321 -4.84 -15.38 12.19
CA ASP A 321 -6.14 -14.96 11.63
C ASP A 321 -7.03 -16.14 11.22
N CYS A 322 -6.45 -17.32 11.01
CA CYS A 322 -7.16 -18.53 10.59
C CYS A 322 -7.97 -19.19 11.73
N GLY A 323 -7.56 -19.00 12.99
CA GLY A 323 -8.04 -19.77 14.15
C GLY A 323 -8.99 -19.06 15.11
N ARG A 324 -9.59 -17.93 14.70
CA ARG A 324 -10.35 -17.05 15.61
C ARG A 324 -11.56 -17.72 16.30
N ASP A 325 -12.14 -18.78 15.74
CA ASP A 325 -13.39 -19.39 16.24
C ASP A 325 -13.27 -20.87 16.70
N ASP A 326 -12.06 -21.45 16.78
CA ASP A 326 -11.89 -22.86 17.15
C ASP A 326 -11.37 -23.02 18.60
N ASN A 327 -12.12 -23.72 19.45
CA ASN A 327 -11.72 -23.97 20.85
C ASN A 327 -10.50 -24.89 20.97
N GLN A 328 -10.28 -25.80 20.02
CA GLN A 328 -9.10 -26.69 20.03
C GLN A 328 -7.80 -25.91 19.80
N PHE A 329 -7.92 -24.77 19.12
CA PHE A 329 -6.84 -23.83 18.88
C PHE A 329 -6.36 -23.19 20.20
N ASP A 330 -7.29 -22.74 21.03
CA ASP A 330 -7.01 -22.10 22.32
C ASP A 330 -6.35 -23.07 23.32
N ASP A 331 -6.81 -24.32 23.39
CA ASP A 331 -6.22 -25.35 24.27
C ASP A 331 -4.75 -25.63 23.91
N GLY A 332 -4.43 -25.66 22.61
CA GLY A 332 -3.07 -25.81 22.11
C GLY A 332 -2.20 -24.60 22.44
N LEU A 333 -2.72 -23.39 22.23
CA LEU A 333 -2.02 -22.14 22.50
C LEU A 333 -1.73 -21.91 23.98
N ALA A 334 -2.65 -22.29 24.88
CA ALA A 334 -2.45 -22.19 26.33
C ALA A 334 -1.16 -22.89 26.76
N GLN A 335 -0.93 -24.11 26.25
CA GLN A 335 0.28 -24.87 26.55
C GLN A 335 1.54 -24.22 25.97
N VAL A 336 1.44 -23.61 24.79
CA VAL A 336 2.55 -22.88 24.16
C VAL A 336 2.92 -21.65 24.99
N PHE A 337 1.97 -20.82 25.38
CA PHE A 337 2.25 -19.59 26.15
C PHE A 337 2.78 -19.88 27.55
N LEU A 338 2.27 -20.91 28.22
CA LEU A 338 2.82 -21.38 29.49
C LEU A 338 4.30 -21.78 29.34
N SER A 339 4.61 -22.58 28.32
CA SER A 339 5.99 -23.03 28.03
C SER A 339 6.90 -21.86 27.65
N LEU A 340 6.40 -20.94 26.83
CA LEU A 340 7.11 -19.77 26.32
C LEU A 340 7.56 -18.84 27.44
N SER A 341 6.75 -18.68 28.50
CA SER A 341 7.13 -17.91 29.69
C SER A 341 8.40 -18.42 30.38
N SER A 342 8.62 -19.74 30.35
CA SER A 342 9.81 -20.38 30.93
C SER A 342 11.02 -20.27 30.01
N VAL A 343 10.81 -20.37 28.69
CA VAL A 343 11.85 -20.27 27.66
C VAL A 343 12.39 -18.85 27.56
N LEU A 344 11.52 -17.83 27.61
CA LEU A 344 11.90 -16.42 27.53
C LEU A 344 12.74 -15.92 28.72
N ARG A 345 12.81 -16.69 29.82
CA ARG A 345 13.72 -16.43 30.95
C ARG A 345 15.12 -17.03 30.77
N ARG A 346 15.30 -17.91 29.77
CA ARG A 346 16.60 -18.50 29.44
C ARG A 346 17.38 -17.61 28.47
N THR A 347 18.68 -17.83 28.38
CA THR A 347 19.55 -17.20 27.36
C THR A 347 19.31 -17.87 26.01
N ILE A 348 18.47 -17.26 25.17
CA ILE A 348 18.15 -17.72 23.82
C ILE A 348 18.63 -16.71 22.76
N PRO A 349 18.81 -17.12 21.49
CA PRO A 349 19.13 -16.19 20.41
C PRO A 349 18.11 -15.03 20.34
N SER A 350 18.60 -13.82 20.10
CA SER A 350 17.79 -12.59 20.13
C SER A 350 16.62 -12.65 19.14
N ARG A 351 16.82 -13.25 17.96
CA ARG A 351 15.77 -13.40 16.94
C ARG A 351 14.66 -14.35 17.39
N THR A 352 15.00 -15.55 17.87
CA THR A 352 14.02 -16.50 18.42
C THR A 352 13.21 -15.85 19.55
N ARG A 353 13.86 -15.04 20.39
CA ARG A 353 13.20 -14.28 21.46
C ARG A 353 12.21 -13.26 20.90
N GLN A 354 12.60 -12.50 19.87
CA GLN A 354 11.72 -11.53 19.21
C GLN A 354 10.51 -12.21 18.56
N THR A 355 10.70 -13.34 17.87
CA THR A 355 9.59 -14.09 17.24
C THR A 355 8.63 -14.64 18.30
N CYS A 356 9.12 -15.17 19.43
CA CYS A 356 8.28 -15.59 20.55
C CYS A 356 7.47 -14.43 21.15
N LEU A 357 8.03 -13.22 21.23
CA LEU A 357 7.29 -12.03 21.66
C LEU A 357 6.27 -11.56 20.62
N SER A 358 6.60 -11.68 19.34
CA SER A 358 5.67 -11.43 18.25
C SER A 358 4.50 -12.40 18.27
N LEU A 359 4.70 -13.65 18.71
CA LEU A 359 3.62 -14.61 18.87
C LEU A 359 2.55 -14.11 19.85
N ILE A 360 2.96 -13.55 20.99
CA ILE A 360 2.05 -12.90 21.95
C ILE A 360 1.31 -11.73 21.29
N GLU A 361 1.98 -11.00 20.39
CA GLU A 361 1.39 -9.88 19.64
C GLU A 361 0.33 -10.34 18.63
N HIS A 362 0.54 -11.44 17.92
CA HIS A 362 -0.40 -11.94 16.91
C HIS A 362 -1.65 -12.57 17.53
N PHE A 363 -1.56 -13.09 18.74
CA PHE A 363 -2.64 -13.79 19.43
C PHE A 363 -3.34 -12.93 20.50
N THR A 364 -3.61 -11.65 20.23
CA THR A 364 -4.36 -10.79 21.16
C THR A 364 -5.75 -11.34 21.47
N ASP A 365 -6.43 -11.88 20.45
CA ASP A 365 -7.80 -12.38 20.53
C ASP A 365 -7.90 -13.61 21.46
N TYR A 366 -6.82 -14.39 21.53
CA TYR A 366 -6.70 -15.48 22.51
C TYR A 366 -6.73 -14.95 23.95
N PHE A 367 -5.99 -13.87 24.24
CA PHE A 367 -5.95 -13.27 25.58
C PHE A 367 -7.23 -12.52 25.96
N GLU A 368 -7.99 -12.03 24.98
CA GLU A 368 -9.34 -11.49 25.23
C GLU A 368 -10.31 -12.56 25.73
N ARG A 369 -10.20 -13.79 25.19
CA ARG A 369 -11.01 -14.94 25.60
C ARG A 369 -10.48 -15.61 26.87
N ASN A 370 -9.15 -15.64 27.05
CA ASN A 370 -8.45 -16.33 28.14
C ASN A 370 -7.77 -15.34 29.10
N VAL A 371 -8.58 -14.56 29.83
CA VAL A 371 -8.11 -13.48 30.72
C VAL A 371 -7.18 -13.96 31.84
N ALA A 372 -7.25 -15.23 32.22
CA ALA A 372 -6.40 -15.82 33.26
C ALA A 372 -4.89 -15.73 32.92
N ASP A 373 -4.54 -15.88 31.64
CA ASP A 373 -3.14 -15.90 31.20
C ASP A 373 -2.56 -14.50 30.96
N LEU A 374 -3.42 -13.49 30.77
CA LEU A 374 -3.05 -12.11 30.46
C LEU A 374 -2.14 -11.48 31.52
N THR A 375 -2.44 -11.70 32.80
CA THR A 375 -1.64 -11.12 33.91
C THR A 375 -0.21 -11.68 33.91
N SER A 376 -0.05 -12.97 33.58
CA SER A 376 1.27 -13.62 33.54
C SER A 376 2.10 -13.11 32.37
N ALA A 377 1.48 -12.95 31.19
CA ALA A 377 2.10 -12.43 29.98
C ALA A 377 2.55 -10.98 30.18
N LEU A 378 1.70 -10.11 30.73
CA LEU A 378 2.06 -8.71 31.00
C LEU A 378 3.22 -8.59 32.00
N ARG A 379 3.22 -9.36 33.09
CA ARG A 379 4.34 -9.36 34.06
C ARG A 379 5.66 -9.73 33.39
N LEU A 380 5.65 -10.72 32.49
CA LEU A 380 6.82 -11.09 31.71
C LEU A 380 7.25 -9.95 30.78
N LEU A 381 6.33 -9.37 30.01
CA LEU A 381 6.66 -8.28 29.08
C LEU A 381 7.25 -7.05 29.78
N PHE A 382 6.71 -6.65 30.94
CA PHE A 382 7.29 -5.56 31.74
C PHE A 382 8.68 -5.89 32.28
N SER A 383 8.99 -7.16 32.57
CA SER A 383 10.35 -7.56 32.95
C SER A 383 11.32 -7.47 31.77
N LEU A 384 10.89 -7.86 30.58
CA LEU A 384 11.68 -7.81 29.35
C LEU A 384 11.88 -6.40 28.81
N LEU A 385 11.01 -5.47 29.19
CA LEU A 385 11.12 -4.04 28.86
C LEU A 385 12.42 -3.41 29.41
N LEU A 386 12.97 -3.95 30.50
CA LEU A 386 14.22 -3.47 31.11
C LEU A 386 15.47 -3.94 30.33
N GLU A 387 15.33 -4.89 29.42
CA GLU A 387 16.43 -5.39 28.59
C GLU A 387 16.52 -4.63 27.26
N LYS A 388 17.66 -3.97 27.00
CA LYS A 388 17.84 -3.10 25.81
C LYS A 388 17.55 -3.79 24.47
N SER A 389 17.89 -5.06 24.32
CA SER A 389 17.68 -5.80 23.07
C SER A 389 16.20 -6.13 22.79
N MET A 390 15.39 -6.25 23.85
CA MET A 390 13.99 -6.70 23.78
C MET A 390 12.98 -5.59 24.02
N ALA A 391 13.38 -4.45 24.58
CA ALA A 391 12.50 -3.34 24.97
C ALA A 391 11.52 -2.92 23.86
N ALA A 392 11.99 -2.83 22.61
CA ALA A 392 11.14 -2.39 21.50
C ALA A 392 10.09 -3.41 21.04
N SER A 393 10.39 -4.71 21.13
CA SER A 393 9.44 -5.78 20.86
C SER A 393 8.45 -5.92 22.03
N ALA A 394 8.96 -5.92 23.27
CA ALA A 394 8.13 -5.99 24.46
C ALA A 394 7.13 -4.83 24.56
N SER A 395 7.57 -3.59 24.30
CA SER A 395 6.68 -2.42 24.31
C SER A 395 5.60 -2.46 23.23
N ARG A 396 5.87 -3.09 22.07
CA ARG A 396 4.86 -3.30 21.01
C ARG A 396 3.82 -4.34 21.45
N SER A 397 4.26 -5.48 22.00
CA SER A 397 3.35 -6.51 22.52
C SER A 397 2.49 -5.98 23.67
N ILE A 398 3.07 -5.17 24.59
CA ILE A 398 2.30 -4.50 25.67
C ILE A 398 1.22 -3.60 25.09
N LEU A 399 1.55 -2.76 24.11
CA LEU A 399 0.57 -1.87 23.47
C LEU A 399 -0.58 -2.64 22.82
N ARG A 400 -0.27 -3.71 22.07
CA ARG A 400 -1.31 -4.53 21.40
C ARG A 400 -2.22 -5.22 22.41
N LEU A 401 -1.66 -5.89 23.42
CA LEU A 401 -2.44 -6.53 24.48
C LEU A 401 -3.30 -5.54 25.26
N CYS A 402 -2.75 -4.39 25.63
CA CYS A 402 -3.50 -3.34 26.33
C CYS A 402 -4.63 -2.73 25.48
N SER A 403 -4.42 -2.62 24.16
CA SER A 403 -5.41 -2.09 23.24
C SER A 403 -6.58 -3.06 23.00
N ALA A 404 -6.27 -4.34 22.87
CA ALA A 404 -7.24 -5.43 22.73
C ALA A 404 -8.00 -5.65 24.05
N CYS A 405 -7.30 -6.06 25.11
CA CYS A 405 -7.90 -6.44 26.38
C CYS A 405 -8.26 -5.26 27.32
N ARG A 406 -8.51 -4.05 26.80
CA ARG A 406 -8.70 -2.81 27.58
C ARG A 406 -9.80 -2.91 28.64
N HIS A 407 -10.91 -3.60 28.31
CA HIS A 407 -12.08 -3.77 29.18
C HIS A 407 -11.80 -4.66 30.40
N HIS A 408 -10.82 -5.55 30.31
CA HIS A 408 -10.40 -6.41 31.42
C HIS A 408 -9.31 -5.77 32.27
N LEU A 409 -8.53 -4.84 31.71
CA LEU A 409 -7.35 -4.25 32.35
C LEU A 409 -7.62 -2.95 33.10
N TYR A 410 -8.70 -2.22 32.82
CA TYR A 410 -8.98 -0.93 33.45
C TYR A 410 -9.00 -0.96 35.00
N PRO A 411 -9.45 -2.03 35.70
CA PRO A 411 -9.42 -2.07 37.16
C PRO A 411 -8.00 -1.95 37.74
N HIS A 412 -6.98 -2.36 36.98
CA HIS A 412 -5.58 -2.37 37.40
C HIS A 412 -4.80 -1.12 36.95
N ILE A 413 -5.46 -0.09 36.41
CA ILE A 413 -4.80 1.10 35.85
C ILE A 413 -3.78 1.76 36.79
N HIS A 414 -4.05 1.76 38.10
CA HIS A 414 -3.13 2.31 39.09
C HIS A 414 -1.80 1.55 39.16
N GLU A 415 -1.83 0.22 39.09
CA GLU A 415 -0.61 -0.60 39.06
C GLU A 415 0.25 -0.33 37.81
N PHE A 416 -0.40 -0.07 36.68
CA PHE A 416 0.29 0.31 35.44
C PHE A 416 0.98 1.67 35.55
N LEU A 417 0.28 2.67 36.10
CA LEU A 417 0.83 4.01 36.32
C LEU A 417 2.02 3.97 37.30
N ASP A 418 1.89 3.22 38.39
CA ASP A 418 2.94 3.08 39.40
C ASP A 418 4.17 2.36 38.82
N LYS A 419 3.97 1.27 38.07
CA LYS A 419 5.07 0.58 37.36
C LYS A 419 5.75 1.49 36.33
N TYR A 420 4.99 2.25 35.55
CA TYR A 420 5.56 3.17 34.58
C TYR A 420 6.41 4.26 35.25
N SER A 421 5.94 4.78 36.38
CA SER A 421 6.69 5.75 37.17
C SER A 421 8.02 5.17 37.66
N LEU A 422 8.02 3.94 38.19
CA LEU A 422 9.21 3.25 38.66
C LEU A 422 10.24 3.03 37.54
N ILE A 423 9.79 2.59 36.36
CA ILE A 423 10.65 2.33 35.20
C ILE A 423 11.26 3.62 34.66
N THR A 424 10.48 4.69 34.61
CA THR A 424 10.93 6.01 34.12
C THR A 424 11.94 6.64 35.08
N CYS A 425 11.71 6.57 36.39
CA CYS A 425 12.67 7.03 37.40
C CYS A 425 13.99 6.26 37.36
N GLY A 426 13.97 4.98 36.98
CA GLY A 426 15.17 4.17 36.82
C GLY A 426 16.02 4.47 35.58
N GLY A 427 15.52 5.28 34.63
CA GLY A 427 16.27 5.62 33.41
C GLY A 427 16.52 4.45 32.44
N HIS A 428 15.75 3.36 32.57
CA HIS A 428 15.99 2.11 31.84
C HIS A 428 15.23 1.99 30.51
N ILE A 429 14.36 2.96 30.18
CA ILE A 429 13.48 2.89 29.00
C ILE A 429 13.90 3.91 27.93
N ASP A 430 13.94 3.47 26.67
CA ASP A 430 14.19 4.34 25.52
C ASP A 430 12.94 5.14 25.13
N CYS A 431 13.11 6.20 24.34
CA CYS A 431 12.01 7.10 23.94
C CYS A 431 10.87 6.35 23.21
N ILE A 432 11.23 5.40 22.35
CA ILE A 432 10.28 4.63 21.53
C ILE A 432 9.43 3.71 22.40
N SER A 433 10.06 3.00 23.35
CA SER A 433 9.32 2.10 24.25
C SER A 433 8.50 2.90 25.25
N SER A 434 9.00 4.05 25.72
CA SER A 434 8.27 4.97 26.60
C SER A 434 6.97 5.46 25.95
N GLU A 435 7.04 5.93 24.69
CA GLU A 435 5.87 6.34 23.91
C GLU A 435 4.82 5.22 23.84
N LYS A 436 5.24 4.01 23.45
CA LYS A 436 4.34 2.86 23.27
C LYS A 436 3.70 2.40 24.58
N VAL A 437 4.45 2.37 25.67
CA VAL A 437 3.91 1.97 26.98
C VAL A 437 2.93 3.03 27.49
N LEU A 438 3.22 4.32 27.31
CA LEU A 438 2.29 5.37 27.70
C LEU A 438 1.00 5.34 26.86
N ASN A 439 1.10 5.04 25.56
CA ASN A 439 -0.04 4.76 24.69
C ASN A 439 -0.85 3.55 25.19
N ALA A 440 -0.17 2.46 25.58
CA ALA A 440 -0.82 1.27 26.13
C ALA A 440 -1.64 1.58 27.39
N ILE A 441 -1.08 2.38 28.30
CA ILE A 441 -1.75 2.84 29.51
C ILE A 441 -2.95 3.74 29.16
N ALA A 442 -2.83 4.59 28.13
CA ALA A 442 -3.93 5.41 27.64
C ALA A 442 -5.07 4.56 27.05
N CYS A 443 -4.79 3.47 26.31
CA CYS A 443 -5.80 2.51 25.85
C CYS A 443 -6.59 1.91 27.02
N VAL A 444 -5.91 1.53 28.10
CA VAL A 444 -6.55 0.98 29.29
C VAL A 444 -7.39 2.05 30.01
N ALA A 445 -6.88 3.29 30.11
CA ALA A 445 -7.59 4.40 30.71
C ALA A 445 -8.85 4.80 29.93
N GLN A 446 -8.83 4.69 28.59
CA GLN A 446 -9.97 4.96 27.72
C GLN A 446 -11.19 4.09 28.05
N ALA A 447 -10.96 2.84 28.46
CA ALA A 447 -11.99 1.86 28.78
C ALA A 447 -12.69 2.05 30.13
N ILE A 448 -12.24 3.01 30.96
CA ILE A 448 -12.85 3.31 32.26
C ILE A 448 -14.30 3.81 32.05
N PRO A 449 -15.34 3.19 32.64
CA PRO A 449 -16.72 3.64 32.47
C PRO A 449 -17.02 4.98 33.14
N ASP A 450 -16.42 5.25 34.31
CA ASP A 450 -16.64 6.49 35.06
C ASP A 450 -15.85 7.66 34.44
N PRO A 451 -16.53 8.71 33.94
CA PRO A 451 -15.87 9.84 33.29
C PRO A 451 -14.94 10.64 34.22
N LEU A 452 -15.21 10.70 35.53
CA LEU A 452 -14.34 11.40 36.50
C LEU A 452 -13.05 10.62 36.76
N LEU A 453 -13.14 9.29 36.91
CA LEU A 453 -11.97 8.43 37.04
C LEU A 453 -11.14 8.40 35.75
N LYS A 454 -11.81 8.40 34.58
CA LYS A 454 -11.15 8.53 33.27
C LYS A 454 -10.38 9.84 33.15
N GLN A 455 -10.99 10.96 33.56
CA GLN A 455 -10.31 12.25 33.60
C GLN A 455 -9.11 12.22 34.54
N SER A 456 -9.25 11.69 35.76
CA SER A 456 -8.16 11.61 36.73
C SER A 456 -6.98 10.79 36.21
N ALA A 457 -7.25 9.65 35.56
CA ALA A 457 -6.22 8.84 34.90
C ALA A 457 -5.53 9.62 33.77
N CYS A 458 -6.29 10.34 32.94
CA CYS A 458 -5.75 11.18 31.89
C CYS A 458 -4.81 12.29 32.44
N VAL A 459 -5.22 12.98 33.50
CA VAL A 459 -4.38 14.01 34.16
C VAL A 459 -3.08 13.42 34.68
N LYS A 460 -3.10 12.23 35.29
CA LYS A 460 -1.87 11.54 35.72
C LYS A 460 -0.96 11.19 34.54
N ILE A 461 -1.52 10.69 33.44
CA ILE A 461 -0.78 10.37 32.21
C ILE A 461 -0.13 11.62 31.62
N LEU A 462 -0.88 12.73 31.54
CA LEU A 462 -0.37 14.02 31.08
C LEU A 462 0.70 14.59 32.00
N GLY A 463 0.65 14.31 33.31
CA GLY A 463 1.70 14.66 34.25
C GLY A 463 3.07 14.08 33.88
N PHE A 464 3.14 12.85 33.33
CA PHE A 464 4.40 12.30 32.83
C PHE A 464 4.93 13.05 31.61
N VAL A 465 4.04 13.39 30.66
CA VAL A 465 4.40 14.21 29.49
C VAL A 465 4.88 15.59 29.93
N GLN A 466 4.20 16.20 30.90
CA GLN A 466 4.57 17.50 31.44
C GLN A 466 5.96 17.48 32.10
N ASN A 467 6.32 16.41 32.82
CA ASN A 467 7.66 16.25 33.38
C ASN A 467 8.73 16.21 32.28
N ASP A 468 8.49 15.48 31.19
CA ASP A 468 9.39 15.46 30.03
C ASP A 468 9.52 16.87 29.40
N VAL A 469 8.42 17.64 29.32
CA VAL A 469 8.45 19.03 28.83
C VAL A 469 9.28 19.95 29.73
N HIS A 470 9.15 19.84 31.05
CA HIS A 470 9.97 20.62 31.98
C HIS A 470 11.45 20.26 31.82
N HIS A 471 11.76 18.98 31.76
CA HIS A 471 13.13 18.51 31.56
C HIS A 471 13.71 18.98 30.21
N ALA A 472 12.92 18.97 29.13
CA ALA A 472 13.33 19.54 27.86
C ALA A 472 13.66 21.04 27.96
N CYS A 473 12.82 21.81 28.68
CA CYS A 473 13.05 23.23 28.89
C CYS A 473 14.32 23.51 29.72
N GLU A 474 14.56 22.72 30.77
CA GLU A 474 15.76 22.82 31.61
C GLU A 474 17.02 22.54 30.80
N LEU A 475 17.01 21.51 29.95
CA LEU A 475 18.13 21.16 29.09
C LEU A 475 18.44 22.25 28.06
N VAL A 476 17.42 22.89 27.47
CA VAL A 476 17.60 24.03 26.55
C VAL A 476 18.15 25.27 27.27
N ALA A 477 17.72 25.51 28.52
CA ALA A 477 18.20 26.63 29.32
C ALA A 477 19.62 26.43 29.87
N SER A 478 20.07 25.17 29.97
CA SER A 478 21.39 24.84 30.51
C SER A 478 22.53 25.18 29.53
N THR A 479 23.55 25.88 30.01
CA THR A 479 24.75 26.28 29.25
C THR A 479 25.93 25.31 29.38
N ASN A 480 25.82 24.32 30.27
CA ASN A 480 26.84 23.30 30.47
C ASN A 480 26.58 22.09 29.55
N PRO A 481 27.61 21.34 29.12
CA PRO A 481 27.43 20.09 28.39
C PRO A 481 26.80 19.05 29.33
N VAL A 482 25.46 18.98 29.34
CA VAL A 482 24.72 17.96 30.08
C VAL A 482 24.80 16.64 29.30
N GLN A 483 25.10 15.54 30.00
CA GLN A 483 25.05 14.21 29.40
C GLN A 483 23.63 13.92 28.91
N HIS A 484 23.50 13.40 27.69
CA HIS A 484 22.19 13.03 27.15
C HIS A 484 21.47 12.07 28.11
N PRO A 485 20.22 12.35 28.53
CA PRO A 485 19.48 11.47 29.45
C PRO A 485 19.27 10.05 28.92
N CYS A 486 19.32 9.89 27.60
CA CYS A 486 19.17 8.61 26.92
C CYS A 486 20.49 8.04 26.38
N LEU A 487 21.65 8.52 26.87
CA LEU A 487 22.96 8.08 26.40
C LEU A 487 23.12 6.55 26.56
N GLY A 488 23.45 5.86 25.46
CA GLY A 488 23.57 4.41 25.44
C GLY A 488 22.24 3.65 25.38
N LEU A 489 21.14 4.34 25.06
CA LEU A 489 19.85 3.75 24.67
C LEU A 489 19.67 3.81 23.16
N ARG A 490 18.85 2.90 22.62
CA ARG A 490 18.60 2.74 21.18
C ARG A 490 18.18 4.02 20.45
N CYS A 491 17.50 4.95 21.13
CA CYS A 491 16.99 6.17 20.52
C CYS A 491 18.09 7.17 20.11
N LEU A 492 19.34 7.03 20.59
CA LEU A 492 20.48 7.89 20.24
C LEU A 492 21.55 7.21 19.39
N ASP A 493 21.48 5.89 19.17
CA ASP A 493 22.50 5.12 18.42
C ASP A 493 22.67 5.59 16.94
N GLY A 494 21.78 6.45 16.42
CA GLY A 494 21.85 7.01 15.06
C GLY A 494 22.02 8.52 14.93
N ASN A 495 21.96 9.33 16.00
CA ASN A 495 21.88 10.80 15.88
C ASN A 495 22.61 11.55 17.02
N ILE A 496 23.95 11.43 17.07
CA ILE A 496 24.81 11.95 18.16
C ILE A 496 24.84 13.50 18.22
N ASN A 497 24.44 14.19 17.15
CA ASN A 497 24.52 15.65 17.03
C ASN A 497 23.23 16.40 17.42
N GLU A 498 22.18 15.70 17.84
CA GLU A 498 20.90 16.31 18.21
C GLU A 498 20.99 17.04 19.57
N GLN A 499 20.34 18.20 19.73
CA GLN A 499 20.32 18.88 21.03
C GLN A 499 19.54 18.03 22.07
N PRO A 500 20.08 17.76 23.28
CA PRO A 500 19.41 16.95 24.29
C PRO A 500 17.99 17.41 24.63
N GLY A 501 17.80 18.73 24.73
CA GLY A 501 16.50 19.33 25.02
C GLY A 501 15.48 19.11 23.90
N PHE A 502 15.91 19.16 22.64
CA PHE A 502 15.05 18.87 21.49
C PHE A 502 14.63 17.39 21.48
N HIS A 503 15.56 16.46 21.72
CA HIS A 503 15.27 15.04 21.78
C HIS A 503 14.19 14.68 22.82
N ILE A 504 14.29 15.25 24.03
CA ILE A 504 13.28 15.05 25.08
C ILE A 504 11.96 15.77 24.74
N GLY A 505 12.02 16.96 24.14
CA GLY A 505 10.82 17.65 23.63
C GLY A 505 10.07 16.82 22.57
N GLN A 506 10.79 16.18 21.66
CA GLN A 506 10.21 15.25 20.68
C GLN A 506 9.62 14.01 21.36
N ARG A 507 10.30 13.43 22.36
CA ARG A 507 9.75 12.31 23.15
C ARG A 507 8.42 12.71 23.80
N ALA A 508 8.33 13.91 24.38
CA ALA A 508 7.10 14.41 24.99
C ALA A 508 5.97 14.53 23.95
N LEU A 509 6.24 15.11 22.77
CA LEU A 509 5.26 15.22 21.68
C LEU A 509 4.84 13.86 21.14
N ARG A 510 5.78 12.95 20.86
CA ARG A 510 5.48 11.57 20.42
C ARG A 510 4.63 10.82 21.44
N SER A 511 4.97 10.95 22.73
CA SER A 511 4.19 10.39 23.83
C SER A 511 2.79 11.01 23.91
N LEU A 512 2.64 12.31 23.70
CA LEU A 512 1.34 12.99 23.65
C LEU A 512 0.48 12.50 22.47
N VAL A 513 1.07 12.31 21.29
CA VAL A 513 0.40 11.68 20.13
C VAL A 513 -0.01 10.24 20.46
N GLY A 514 0.88 9.46 21.07
CA GLY A 514 0.61 8.10 21.51
C GLY A 514 -0.56 8.04 22.49
N VAL A 515 -0.58 8.89 23.51
CA VAL A 515 -1.68 9.02 24.46
C VAL A 515 -2.98 9.40 23.75
N GLY A 516 -2.93 10.37 22.84
CA GLY A 516 -4.09 10.78 22.05
C GLY A 516 -4.67 9.64 21.21
N LYS A 517 -3.82 8.82 20.59
CA LYS A 517 -4.24 7.60 19.89
C LYS A 517 -4.82 6.55 20.84
N GLY A 518 -4.24 6.39 22.03
CA GLY A 518 -4.73 5.44 23.02
C GLY A 518 -6.12 5.80 23.57
N PHE A 519 -6.45 7.08 23.65
CA PHE A 519 -7.77 7.57 24.06
C PHE A 519 -8.85 7.53 22.97
N LYS A 520 -8.53 7.09 21.74
CA LYS A 520 -9.52 6.88 20.68
C LYS A 520 -10.46 5.72 20.99
N SER A 521 -11.70 5.85 20.54
CA SER A 521 -12.67 4.76 20.66
C SER A 521 -12.24 3.57 19.78
N PRO A 522 -12.43 2.31 20.22
CA PRO A 522 -12.17 1.14 19.40
C PRO A 522 -12.95 1.20 18.09
N ALA A 523 -12.34 0.79 16.97
CA ALA A 523 -12.99 0.74 15.66
C ALA A 523 -14.20 -0.22 15.61
N ASP A 524 -14.19 -1.28 16.44
CA ASP A 524 -15.25 -2.31 16.52
C ASP A 524 -16.30 -2.04 17.63
N GLY A 525 -16.30 -0.84 18.23
CA GLY A 525 -17.33 -0.49 19.21
C GLY A 525 -18.71 -0.40 18.55
N THR A 526 -19.70 -1.11 19.08
CA THR A 526 -21.10 -0.94 18.66
C THR A 526 -21.50 0.52 18.82
N ILE A 527 -21.76 1.21 17.71
CA ILE A 527 -22.29 2.57 17.72
C ILE A 527 -23.71 2.49 18.27
N ASP A 528 -23.90 2.82 19.54
CA ASP A 528 -25.23 2.89 20.14
C ASP A 528 -25.95 4.14 19.63
N LEU A 529 -26.66 3.99 18.50
CA LEU A 529 -27.44 5.04 17.86
C LEU A 529 -28.54 5.63 18.78
N ASN A 530 -28.86 4.98 19.91
CA ASN A 530 -29.90 5.39 20.84
C ASN A 530 -29.39 6.21 22.04
N ALA A 531 -28.08 6.30 22.27
CA ALA A 531 -27.52 7.14 23.35
C ALA A 531 -27.52 8.66 23.01
N GLY A 532 -27.94 9.01 21.79
CA GLY A 532 -27.63 10.29 21.13
C GLY A 532 -28.21 11.59 21.68
N ASN A 533 -29.14 11.59 22.64
CA ASN A 533 -29.79 12.85 23.08
C ASN A 533 -29.87 13.10 24.59
N SER A 534 -29.57 12.13 25.46
CA SER A 534 -29.80 12.31 26.92
C SER A 534 -28.53 12.58 27.75
N GLN A 535 -27.33 12.30 27.24
CA GLN A 535 -26.07 12.51 27.98
C GLN A 535 -25.27 13.78 27.57
N ARG A 536 -25.63 14.43 26.46
CA ARG A 536 -24.86 15.55 25.89
C ARG A 536 -24.82 16.83 26.74
N GLY A 537 -25.78 17.04 27.64
CA GLY A 537 -25.85 18.25 28.49
C GLY A 537 -25.10 18.15 29.83
N ALA A 538 -24.66 16.97 30.26
CA ALA A 538 -24.07 16.77 31.60
C ALA A 538 -22.53 16.68 31.61
N GLN A 539 -21.89 16.59 30.44
CA GLN A 539 -20.43 16.48 30.30
C GLN A 539 -19.75 17.78 29.85
N ASP A 540 -20.51 18.86 29.67
CA ASP A 540 -19.98 20.18 29.34
C ASP A 540 -19.02 20.66 30.44
N GLY A 541 -17.78 20.93 30.04
CA GLY A 541 -16.73 21.44 30.93
C GLY A 541 -15.86 20.40 31.63
N LEU A 542 -16.23 19.11 31.62
CA LEU A 542 -15.47 18.06 32.31
C LEU A 542 -14.00 18.04 31.86
N TYR A 543 -13.75 18.10 30.55
CA TYR A 543 -12.40 18.03 29.99
C TYR A 543 -11.75 19.39 29.73
N GLN A 544 -12.38 20.52 30.11
CA GLN A 544 -11.88 21.86 29.77
C GLN A 544 -10.47 22.14 30.31
N LEU A 545 -10.19 21.71 31.55
CA LEU A 545 -8.85 21.80 32.14
C LEU A 545 -7.83 20.95 31.38
N VAL A 546 -8.24 19.76 30.93
CA VAL A 546 -7.40 18.84 30.15
C VAL A 546 -7.10 19.43 28.78
N HIS A 547 -8.10 19.99 28.08
CA HIS A 547 -7.94 20.66 26.80
C HIS A 547 -6.98 21.86 26.91
N SER A 548 -7.18 22.69 27.93
CA SER A 548 -6.30 23.83 28.22
C SER A 548 -4.86 23.39 28.48
N HIS A 549 -4.68 22.27 29.18
CA HIS A 549 -3.37 21.70 29.46
C HIS A 549 -2.68 21.18 28.20
N ILE A 550 -3.39 20.44 27.34
CA ILE A 550 -2.85 19.91 26.07
C ILE A 550 -2.40 21.07 25.16
N ILE A 551 -3.25 22.09 24.98
CA ILE A 551 -2.92 23.28 24.17
C ILE A 551 -1.74 24.05 24.76
N HIS A 552 -1.64 24.15 26.09
CA HIS A 552 -0.50 24.78 26.74
C HIS A 552 0.81 24.03 26.45
N VAL A 553 0.80 22.69 26.55
CA VAL A 553 1.96 21.85 26.22
C VAL A 553 2.38 22.03 24.77
N ILE A 554 1.43 21.99 23.83
CA ILE A 554 1.69 22.21 22.39
C ILE A 554 2.33 23.58 22.15
N ARG A 555 1.71 24.66 22.63
CA ARG A 555 2.22 26.03 22.46
C ARG A 555 3.60 26.22 23.08
N LYS A 556 3.85 25.59 24.23
CA LYS A 556 5.15 25.68 24.91
C LYS A 556 6.24 25.03 24.06
N LEU A 557 6.03 23.83 23.56
CA LEU A 557 7.01 23.12 22.73
C LEU A 557 7.19 23.77 21.36
N GLU A 558 6.12 24.27 20.76
CA GLU A 558 6.21 25.05 19.53
C GLU A 558 7.04 26.34 19.70
N SER A 559 6.86 27.07 20.80
CA SER A 559 7.63 28.30 21.03
C SER A 559 9.14 28.08 21.13
N ILE A 560 9.56 26.86 21.49
CA ILE A 560 10.97 26.48 21.66
C ILE A 560 11.51 25.79 20.40
N PHE A 561 10.72 24.91 19.77
CA PHE A 561 11.16 23.99 18.72
C PHE A 561 10.38 24.12 17.40
N GLY A 562 9.55 25.14 17.22
CA GLY A 562 8.67 25.33 16.07
C GLY A 562 9.39 25.58 14.74
N GLN A 563 10.70 25.85 14.77
CA GLN A 563 11.51 25.93 13.55
C GLN A 563 11.74 24.55 12.91
N ASN A 564 11.64 23.46 13.68
CA ASN A 564 11.83 22.10 13.16
C ASN A 564 10.52 21.53 12.58
N PRO A 565 10.53 21.01 11.35
CA PRO A 565 9.33 20.46 10.70
C PRO A 565 8.70 19.28 11.46
N GLU A 566 9.50 18.44 12.12
CA GLU A 566 8.99 17.28 12.87
C GLU A 566 8.10 17.70 14.07
N THR A 567 8.41 18.86 14.68
CA THR A 567 7.61 19.41 15.78
C THR A 567 6.19 19.70 15.32
N ILE A 568 6.04 20.38 14.18
CA ILE A 568 4.73 20.74 13.61
C ILE A 568 3.97 19.49 13.16
N GLU A 569 4.67 18.49 12.61
CA GLU A 569 4.07 17.19 12.26
C GLU A 569 3.48 16.46 13.48
N LEU A 570 4.22 16.41 14.58
CA LEU A 570 3.74 15.80 15.82
C LEU A 570 2.58 16.60 16.42
N ILE A 571 2.64 17.93 16.42
CA ILE A 571 1.55 18.79 16.91
C ILE A 571 0.27 18.57 16.09
N SER A 572 0.37 18.59 14.75
CA SER A 572 -0.74 18.23 13.86
C SER A 572 -1.29 16.84 14.17
N GLY A 573 -0.41 15.88 14.49
CA GLY A 573 -0.79 14.55 14.94
C GLY A 573 -1.62 14.54 16.24
N VAL A 574 -1.26 15.37 17.23
CA VAL A 574 -2.02 15.51 18.48
C VAL A 574 -3.41 16.07 18.20
N LEU A 575 -3.51 17.16 17.42
CA LEU A 575 -4.80 17.79 17.09
C LEU A 575 -5.73 16.81 16.37
N ARG A 576 -5.21 16.04 15.40
CA ARG A 576 -5.97 15.05 14.63
C ARG A 576 -6.44 13.85 15.44
N CYS A 577 -5.96 13.64 16.66
CA CYS A 577 -6.40 12.51 17.48
C CYS A 577 -7.91 12.59 17.79
N GLY A 578 -8.44 13.79 18.06
CA GLY A 578 -9.85 13.98 18.40
C GLY A 578 -10.80 14.15 17.21
N PHE A 579 -10.30 14.38 15.99
CA PHE A 579 -11.15 14.69 14.82
C PHE A 579 -11.97 13.50 14.34
N SER A 580 -11.56 12.27 14.63
CA SER A 580 -12.28 11.05 14.25
C SER A 580 -13.38 10.65 15.24
N GLU A 581 -13.43 11.28 16.42
CA GLU A 581 -14.32 10.86 17.51
C GLU A 581 -15.67 11.59 17.46
N THR A 582 -16.74 10.86 17.75
CA THR A 582 -18.11 11.40 17.80
C THR A 582 -18.54 11.77 19.23
N GLU A 583 -17.96 11.13 20.24
CA GLU A 583 -18.22 11.37 21.66
C GLU A 583 -17.23 12.38 22.27
N PRO A 584 -17.63 13.15 23.29
CA PRO A 584 -16.71 14.05 23.99
C PRO A 584 -15.64 13.25 24.76
N GLY A 585 -14.39 13.66 24.61
CA GLY A 585 -13.26 13.00 25.27
C GLY A 585 -12.08 13.92 25.56
N PRO A 586 -11.05 13.42 26.27
CA PRO A 586 -9.88 14.21 26.68
C PRO A 586 -9.12 14.85 25.51
N PHE A 587 -9.08 14.18 24.34
CA PHE A 587 -8.41 14.66 23.13
C PHE A 587 -9.37 15.24 22.08
N VAL A 588 -10.68 15.23 22.34
CA VAL A 588 -11.67 15.91 21.49
C VAL A 588 -11.73 17.36 21.93
N LEU A 589 -10.70 18.11 21.55
CA LEU A 589 -10.46 19.48 21.98
C LEU A 589 -11.62 20.42 21.63
N ASP A 590 -11.73 21.49 22.41
CA ASP A 590 -12.65 22.58 22.16
C ASP A 590 -12.39 23.22 20.77
N PRO A 591 -13.41 23.35 19.89
CA PRO A 591 -13.29 23.98 18.58
C PRO A 591 -12.73 25.40 18.63
N ASP A 592 -13.08 26.20 19.65
CA ASP A 592 -12.57 27.56 19.82
C ASP A 592 -11.05 27.55 19.99
N MET A 593 -10.54 26.61 20.80
CA MET A 593 -9.11 26.48 21.05
C MET A 593 -8.37 26.01 19.81
N VAL A 594 -8.93 25.06 19.05
CA VAL A 594 -8.30 24.50 17.83
C VAL A 594 -8.31 25.53 16.70
N ALA A 595 -9.45 26.14 16.41
CA ALA A 595 -9.58 27.15 15.37
C ALA A 595 -8.71 28.39 15.69
N GLY A 596 -8.74 28.86 16.94
CA GLY A 596 -7.91 29.96 17.39
C GLY A 596 -6.41 29.64 17.37
N TYR A 597 -6.03 28.40 17.68
CA TYR A 597 -4.64 27.96 17.51
C TYR A 597 -4.22 27.97 16.04
N LEU A 598 -4.95 27.30 15.15
CA LEU A 598 -4.62 27.23 13.73
C LEU A 598 -4.53 28.63 13.10
N ALA A 599 -5.54 29.48 13.30
CA ALA A 599 -5.61 30.82 12.74
C ALA A 599 -4.58 31.81 13.31
N SER A 600 -3.87 31.46 14.40
CA SER A 600 -2.81 32.30 14.97
C SER A 600 -1.48 32.25 14.20
N HIS A 601 -1.33 31.31 13.26
CA HIS A 601 -0.10 31.11 12.50
C HIS A 601 -0.04 31.96 11.24
N THR A 602 1.17 32.35 10.83
CA THR A 602 1.43 33.15 9.63
C THR A 602 2.21 32.36 8.58
N SER A 603 2.41 32.95 7.39
CA SER A 603 3.21 32.36 6.30
C SER A 603 4.67 32.07 6.66
N VAL A 604 5.19 32.67 7.74
CA VAL A 604 6.56 32.45 8.25
C VAL A 604 6.68 31.13 9.03
N THR A 605 5.55 30.52 9.41
CA THR A 605 5.54 29.27 10.17
C THR A 605 6.11 28.12 9.33
N THR A 606 7.06 27.37 9.90
CA THR A 606 7.61 26.17 9.25
C THR A 606 6.49 25.19 8.91
N ARG A 607 6.47 24.66 7.68
CA ARG A 607 5.48 23.66 7.22
C ARG A 607 4.01 24.09 7.40
N ILE A 608 3.72 25.38 7.18
CA ILE A 608 2.36 25.93 7.26
C ILE A 608 1.33 25.16 6.41
N GLY A 609 1.74 24.59 5.28
CA GLY A 609 0.89 23.72 4.45
C GLY A 609 0.27 22.55 5.25
N LEU A 610 1.01 21.93 6.16
CA LEU A 610 0.51 20.84 7.00
C LEU A 610 -0.54 21.30 8.02
N LEU A 611 -0.38 22.50 8.58
CA LEU A 611 -1.38 23.11 9.46
C LEU A 611 -2.67 23.40 8.69
N VAL A 612 -2.58 23.86 7.44
CA VAL A 612 -3.75 24.01 6.56
C VAL A 612 -4.40 22.65 6.26
N GLY A 613 -3.61 21.60 6.00
CA GLY A 613 -4.15 20.23 5.86
C GLY A 613 -4.82 19.73 7.16
N THR A 614 -4.32 20.16 8.32
CA THR A 614 -4.94 19.89 9.62
C THR A 614 -6.25 20.65 9.79
N ALA A 615 -6.32 21.91 9.35
CA ALA A 615 -7.55 22.69 9.30
C ALA A 615 -8.60 22.06 8.37
N CYS A 616 -8.16 21.48 7.24
CA CYS A 616 -9.04 20.73 6.33
C CYS A 616 -9.66 19.52 7.04
N SER A 617 -8.84 18.72 7.71
CA SER A 617 -9.32 17.59 8.52
C SER A 617 -10.27 18.03 9.65
N PHE A 618 -9.98 19.16 10.28
CA PHE A 618 -10.82 19.75 11.33
C PHE A 618 -12.19 20.17 10.78
N THR A 619 -12.24 20.84 9.63
CA THR A 619 -13.50 21.23 8.95
C THR A 619 -14.39 20.01 8.68
N SER A 620 -13.82 18.92 8.17
CA SER A 620 -14.55 17.66 7.94
C SER A 620 -15.14 17.06 9.22
N SER A 621 -14.45 17.22 10.37
CA SER A 621 -14.89 16.65 11.65
C SER A 621 -16.06 17.40 12.30
N LEU A 622 -16.29 18.68 11.96
CA LEU A 622 -17.28 19.54 12.62
C LEU A 622 -18.75 19.23 12.24
N HIS A 623 -19.00 18.18 11.45
CA HIS A 623 -20.31 17.86 10.89
C HIS A 623 -21.41 17.57 11.94
N CYS A 624 -21.05 17.18 13.17
CA CYS A 624 -21.99 16.79 14.23
C CYS A 624 -22.29 17.86 15.30
N ARG A 625 -21.70 19.07 15.24
CA ARG A 625 -21.83 20.11 16.30
C ARG A 625 -22.75 21.28 15.91
N GLN A 626 -23.39 21.94 16.88
CA GLN A 626 -24.47 22.92 16.67
C GLN A 626 -24.18 23.96 15.56
N LEU A 627 -25.21 24.27 14.76
CA LEU A 627 -25.10 24.99 13.47
C LEU A 627 -24.60 26.44 13.56
N ARG A 628 -24.87 27.19 14.65
CA ARG A 628 -24.61 28.64 14.68
C ARG A 628 -23.14 29.02 14.83
N THR A 629 -22.39 28.35 15.70
CA THR A 629 -20.95 28.62 15.93
C THR A 629 -20.06 28.07 14.82
N ARG A 630 -20.54 27.07 14.07
CA ARG A 630 -19.82 26.42 12.97
C ARG A 630 -19.41 27.40 11.86
N PHE A 631 -20.32 28.31 11.49
CA PHE A 631 -20.08 29.27 10.42
C PHE A 631 -18.92 30.23 10.74
N ASP A 632 -18.81 30.66 11.99
CA ASP A 632 -17.78 31.61 12.40
C ASP A 632 -16.38 30.97 12.33
N TYR A 633 -16.26 29.69 12.70
CA TYR A 633 -15.03 28.92 12.53
C TYR A 633 -14.64 28.76 11.07
N PHE A 634 -15.58 28.34 10.22
CA PHE A 634 -15.31 28.15 8.79
C PHE A 634 -14.93 29.46 8.10
N SER A 635 -15.59 30.55 8.45
CA SER A 635 -15.32 31.87 7.89
C SER A 635 -13.94 32.37 8.31
N ASN A 636 -13.60 32.26 9.60
CA ASN A 636 -12.28 32.63 10.11
C ASN A 636 -11.16 31.80 9.47
N LEU A 637 -11.30 30.46 9.46
CA LEU A 637 -10.30 29.57 8.85
C LEU A 637 -10.17 29.78 7.34
N PHE A 638 -11.26 30.02 6.62
CA PHE A 638 -11.19 30.33 5.19
C PHE A 638 -10.47 31.65 4.92
N LEU A 639 -10.75 32.71 5.69
CA LEU A 639 -10.03 33.98 5.59
C LEU A 639 -8.55 33.81 5.88
N TRP A 640 -8.19 33.02 6.89
CA TRP A 640 -6.81 32.69 7.21
C TRP A 640 -6.11 31.95 6.06
N VAL A 641 -6.70 30.86 5.54
CA VAL A 641 -6.14 30.11 4.41
C VAL A 641 -5.95 30.99 3.17
N VAL A 642 -6.96 31.79 2.80
CA VAL A 642 -6.84 32.71 1.66
C VAL A 642 -5.80 33.80 1.93
N GLY A 643 -5.67 34.28 3.16
CA GLY A 643 -4.61 35.20 3.57
C GLY A 643 -3.22 34.61 3.33
N LEU A 644 -2.98 33.38 3.76
CA LEU A 644 -1.72 32.67 3.51
C LEU A 644 -1.44 32.48 2.01
N LEU A 645 -2.46 32.11 1.23
CA LEU A 645 -2.31 31.95 -0.22
C LEU A 645 -2.01 33.28 -0.94
N LYS A 646 -2.50 34.41 -0.41
CA LYS A 646 -2.20 35.76 -0.95
C LYS A 646 -0.76 36.18 -0.71
N GLU A 647 -0.15 35.73 0.38
CA GLU A 647 1.23 36.06 0.75
C GLU A 647 2.28 35.24 -0.01
N LEU A 648 1.87 34.25 -0.80
CA LEU A 648 2.76 33.43 -1.63
C LEU A 648 3.42 34.26 -2.74
N GLN A 649 4.74 34.46 -2.64
CA GLN A 649 5.56 35.04 -3.71
C GLN A 649 6.04 34.00 -4.73
N GLU A 650 6.39 32.80 -4.26
CA GLU A 650 6.73 31.62 -5.06
C GLU A 650 5.78 30.47 -4.69
N SER A 651 5.42 29.63 -5.66
CA SER A 651 4.40 28.59 -5.51
C SER A 651 4.86 27.48 -4.57
N ASP A 652 4.53 27.55 -3.28
CA ASP A 652 4.57 26.39 -2.37
C ASP A 652 3.48 25.39 -2.80
N PRO A 653 3.84 24.22 -3.34
CA PRO A 653 2.87 23.25 -3.85
C PRO A 653 2.05 22.62 -2.71
N GLU A 654 2.62 22.41 -1.52
CA GLU A 654 1.91 21.76 -0.40
C GLU A 654 0.85 22.70 0.18
N LEU A 655 1.21 23.96 0.43
CA LEU A 655 0.25 24.96 0.91
C LEU A 655 -0.86 25.20 -0.14
N THR A 656 -0.50 25.28 -1.41
CA THR A 656 -1.47 25.46 -2.50
C THR A 656 -2.43 24.28 -2.58
N GLN A 657 -1.92 23.05 -2.55
CA GLN A 657 -2.74 21.84 -2.59
C GLN A 657 -3.70 21.81 -1.38
N ASN A 658 -3.16 21.91 -0.16
CA ASN A 658 -3.95 21.79 1.07
C ASN A 658 -4.95 22.94 1.21
N GLY A 659 -4.61 24.15 0.76
CA GLY A 659 -5.53 25.29 0.73
C GLY A 659 -6.71 25.09 -0.23
N ILE A 660 -6.47 24.46 -1.38
CA ILE A 660 -7.53 24.10 -2.33
C ILE A 660 -8.39 22.95 -1.80
N GLU A 661 -7.79 21.92 -1.22
CA GLU A 661 -8.51 20.81 -0.58
C GLU A 661 -9.37 21.30 0.59
N PHE A 662 -8.87 22.26 1.38
CA PHE A 662 -9.66 22.92 2.43
C PHE A 662 -10.91 23.59 1.86
N ALA A 663 -10.77 24.37 0.79
CA ALA A 663 -11.91 25.05 0.16
C ALA A 663 -12.90 24.04 -0.46
N THR A 664 -12.40 22.96 -1.08
CA THR A 664 -13.23 21.86 -1.60
C THR A 664 -14.04 21.22 -0.49
N THR A 665 -13.41 20.94 0.65
CA THR A 665 -14.08 20.38 1.84
C THR A 665 -15.12 21.35 2.40
N LEU A 666 -14.85 22.65 2.43
CA LEU A 666 -15.82 23.65 2.84
C LEU A 666 -17.03 23.70 1.88
N LEU A 667 -16.79 23.58 0.58
CA LEU A 667 -17.86 23.51 -0.42
C LEU A 667 -18.75 22.28 -0.29
N THR A 668 -18.18 21.11 0.04
CA THR A 668 -18.97 19.87 0.22
C THR A 668 -19.74 19.85 1.53
N THR A 669 -19.14 20.39 2.60
CA THR A 669 -19.73 20.35 3.94
C THR A 669 -20.77 21.44 4.16
N GLU A 670 -20.49 22.68 3.75
CA GLU A 670 -21.34 23.85 4.02
C GLU A 670 -21.18 24.93 2.92
N PRO A 671 -21.74 24.70 1.71
CA PRO A 671 -21.54 25.57 0.55
C PRO A 671 -22.03 27.01 0.77
N VAL A 672 -23.01 27.20 1.67
CA VAL A 672 -23.57 28.51 2.02
C VAL A 672 -22.50 29.44 2.59
N THR A 673 -21.51 28.91 3.30
CA THR A 673 -20.44 29.71 3.94
C THR A 673 -19.69 30.56 2.91
N ILE A 674 -19.33 29.96 1.77
CA ILE A 674 -18.53 30.61 0.73
C ILE A 674 -19.31 31.73 0.01
N LEU A 675 -20.64 31.73 0.07
CA LEU A 675 -21.47 32.78 -0.54
C LEU A 675 -21.77 33.97 0.40
N ARG A 676 -21.25 33.97 1.63
CA ARG A 676 -21.50 35.08 2.55
C ARG A 676 -20.82 36.36 2.06
N PRO A 677 -21.48 37.53 2.18
CA PRO A 677 -20.90 38.82 1.79
C PRO A 677 -19.56 39.13 2.46
N GLU A 678 -19.39 38.67 3.71
CA GLU A 678 -18.17 38.83 4.50
C GLU A 678 -16.93 38.17 3.85
N LEU A 679 -17.13 37.11 3.06
CA LEU A 679 -16.05 36.36 2.39
C LEU A 679 -15.87 36.75 0.92
N ALA A 680 -16.65 37.70 0.40
CA ALA A 680 -16.68 38.01 -1.04
C ALA A 680 -15.30 38.34 -1.61
N LEU A 681 -14.50 39.17 -0.93
CA LEU A 681 -13.14 39.54 -1.35
C LEU A 681 -12.15 38.36 -1.31
N ALA A 682 -12.38 37.40 -0.43
CA ALA A 682 -11.54 36.20 -0.34
C ALA A 682 -11.87 35.26 -1.52
N VAL A 683 -13.16 35.07 -1.82
CA VAL A 683 -13.63 34.27 -2.96
C VAL A 683 -13.24 34.88 -4.29
N GLU A 684 -13.34 36.20 -4.44
CA GLU A 684 -12.94 36.93 -5.65
C GLU A 684 -11.46 36.74 -5.99
N TYR A 685 -10.60 36.62 -4.98
CA TYR A 685 -9.19 36.25 -5.17
C TYR A 685 -9.02 34.74 -5.44
N PHE A 686 -9.72 33.90 -4.66
CA PHE A 686 -9.51 32.46 -4.65
C PHE A 686 -9.92 31.80 -5.98
N MET A 687 -11.03 32.23 -6.59
CA MET A 687 -11.52 31.63 -7.85
C MET A 687 -10.52 31.82 -9.02
N PRO A 688 -9.97 33.02 -9.30
CA PRO A 688 -8.89 33.17 -10.27
C PRO A 688 -7.59 32.47 -9.86
N PHE A 689 -7.29 32.38 -8.56
CA PHE A 689 -6.13 31.65 -8.08
C PHE A 689 -6.19 30.17 -8.46
N THR A 690 -7.31 29.46 -8.23
CA THR A 690 -7.44 28.04 -8.59
C THR A 690 -7.36 27.80 -10.11
N LEU A 691 -7.82 28.75 -10.94
CA LEU A 691 -7.63 28.69 -12.40
C LEU A 691 -6.16 28.80 -12.81
N ARG A 692 -5.38 29.68 -12.15
CA ARG A 692 -3.93 29.76 -12.40
C ARG A 692 -3.21 28.48 -12.00
N VAL A 693 -3.62 27.86 -10.89
CA VAL A 693 -3.10 26.56 -10.44
C VAL A 693 -3.43 25.46 -11.45
N LEU A 694 -4.64 25.47 -12.03
CA LEU A 694 -5.05 24.53 -13.07
C LEU A 694 -4.20 24.65 -14.35
N ASP A 695 -3.77 25.87 -14.70
CA ASP A 695 -2.82 26.15 -15.79
C ASP A 695 -1.33 25.90 -15.40
N GLY A 696 -1.06 25.54 -14.15
CA GLY A 696 0.28 25.31 -13.61
C GLY A 696 0.97 24.05 -14.10
N LYS A 697 2.23 23.86 -13.70
CA LYS A 697 3.03 22.66 -14.05
C LYS A 697 3.00 21.57 -12.98
N GLU A 698 2.70 21.93 -11.74
CA GLU A 698 2.72 21.00 -10.60
C GLU A 698 1.48 20.08 -10.60
N PRO A 699 1.65 18.75 -10.64
CA PRO A 699 0.54 17.82 -10.84
C PRO A 699 -0.40 17.71 -9.62
N LEU A 700 0.13 17.78 -8.40
CA LEU A 700 -0.68 17.63 -7.17
C LEU A 700 -1.61 18.84 -6.95
N PRO A 701 -1.13 20.10 -6.96
CA PRO A 701 -2.01 21.26 -6.85
C PRO A 701 -3.01 21.37 -8.01
N LYS A 702 -2.58 21.02 -9.23
CA LYS A 702 -3.48 20.97 -10.41
C LYS A 702 -4.58 19.93 -10.22
N GLY A 703 -4.24 18.75 -9.71
CA GLY A 703 -5.21 17.71 -9.36
C GLY A 703 -6.24 18.23 -8.34
N ALA A 704 -5.79 18.86 -7.26
CA ALA A 704 -6.67 19.47 -6.27
C ALA A 704 -7.57 20.58 -6.87
N ALA A 705 -7.04 21.40 -7.77
CA ALA A 705 -7.82 22.41 -8.49
C ALA A 705 -8.90 21.77 -9.39
N ALA A 706 -8.58 20.67 -10.08
CA ALA A 706 -9.57 19.93 -10.87
C ALA A 706 -10.67 19.35 -9.98
N ASP A 707 -10.32 18.77 -8.83
CA ASP A 707 -11.27 18.21 -7.85
C ASP A 707 -12.17 19.31 -7.25
N PHE A 708 -11.60 20.49 -6.96
CA PHE A 708 -12.34 21.69 -6.55
C PHE A 708 -13.37 22.11 -7.61
N TRP A 709 -12.95 22.27 -8.87
CA TRP A 709 -13.85 22.69 -9.95
C TRP A 709 -14.92 21.65 -10.26
N SER A 710 -14.60 20.36 -10.19
CA SER A 710 -15.58 19.28 -10.30
C SER A 710 -16.66 19.39 -9.21
N THR A 711 -16.23 19.67 -7.97
CA THR A 711 -17.12 19.86 -6.82
C THR A 711 -17.98 21.12 -6.99
N PHE A 712 -17.37 22.27 -7.27
CA PHE A 712 -18.06 23.56 -7.43
C PHE A 712 -19.09 23.54 -8.56
N VAL A 713 -18.74 22.95 -9.71
CA VAL A 713 -19.65 22.78 -10.86
C VAL A 713 -20.79 21.82 -10.51
N SER A 714 -20.57 20.85 -9.63
CA SER A 714 -21.60 19.86 -9.26
C SER A 714 -22.52 20.32 -8.14
N LEU A 715 -22.27 21.48 -7.51
CA LEU A 715 -23.01 21.92 -6.32
C LEU A 715 -24.52 21.94 -6.56
N ASP A 716 -25.21 21.04 -5.87
CA ASP A 716 -26.66 20.95 -5.81
C ASP A 716 -27.13 21.23 -4.39
N SER A 717 -28.18 22.03 -4.23
CA SER A 717 -28.72 22.43 -2.94
C SER A 717 -30.20 22.75 -3.10
N ASP A 718 -30.98 22.40 -2.08
CA ASP A 718 -32.41 22.69 -2.00
C ASP A 718 -32.70 24.20 -1.85
N ASP A 719 -31.67 25.00 -1.53
CA ASP A 719 -31.79 26.46 -1.47
C ASP A 719 -31.72 27.09 -2.87
N GLU A 720 -32.88 27.54 -3.36
CA GLU A 720 -33.02 28.21 -4.65
C GLU A 720 -32.11 29.44 -4.80
N SER A 721 -31.84 30.16 -3.72
CA SER A 721 -30.99 31.36 -3.74
C SER A 721 -29.52 31.00 -3.97
N LEU A 722 -29.02 29.95 -3.31
CA LEU A 722 -27.70 29.37 -3.51
C LEU A 722 -27.55 28.81 -4.94
N GLN A 723 -28.57 28.07 -5.41
CA GLN A 723 -28.59 27.56 -6.79
C GLN A 723 -28.52 28.69 -7.82
N GLN A 724 -29.27 29.77 -7.62
CA GLN A 724 -29.27 30.92 -8.52
C GLN A 724 -27.94 31.67 -8.48
N ALA A 725 -27.33 31.82 -7.30
CA ALA A 725 -26.03 32.45 -7.14
C ALA A 725 -24.92 31.65 -7.86
N VAL A 726 -24.85 30.32 -7.66
CA VAL A 726 -23.88 29.45 -8.34
C VAL A 726 -24.08 29.48 -9.87
N LYS A 727 -25.33 29.39 -10.35
CA LYS A 727 -25.64 29.51 -11.78
C LYS A 727 -25.21 30.86 -12.36
N THR A 728 -25.37 31.95 -11.61
CA THR A 728 -24.95 33.29 -12.04
C THR A 728 -23.44 33.41 -12.08
N SER A 729 -22.73 32.94 -11.05
CA SER A 729 -21.27 32.91 -11.00
C SER A 729 -20.66 32.10 -12.14
N MET A 730 -21.27 30.96 -12.49
CA MET A 730 -20.80 30.11 -13.59
C MET A 730 -20.96 30.74 -14.98
N LYS A 731 -21.80 31.77 -15.17
CA LYS A 731 -21.80 32.54 -16.42
C LYS A 731 -20.49 33.31 -16.63
N THR A 732 -19.85 33.73 -15.54
CA THR A 732 -18.58 34.47 -15.56
C THR A 732 -17.37 33.54 -15.44
N LEU A 733 -17.46 32.51 -14.60
CA LEU A 733 -16.35 31.58 -14.32
C LEU A 733 -16.27 30.39 -15.30
N GLY A 734 -17.38 30.05 -15.97
CA GLY A 734 -17.44 28.95 -16.94
C GLY A 734 -16.48 29.12 -18.12
N PRO A 735 -16.50 30.26 -18.84
CA PRO A 735 -15.57 30.50 -19.96
C PRO A 735 -14.08 30.38 -19.60
N PRO A 736 -13.54 31.03 -18.54
CA PRO A 736 -12.12 30.90 -18.20
C PRO A 736 -11.75 29.51 -17.67
N LEU A 737 -12.66 28.80 -16.98
CA LEU A 737 -12.45 27.40 -16.60
C LEU A 737 -12.28 26.51 -17.83
N VAL A 738 -13.20 26.62 -18.79
CA VAL A 738 -13.14 25.81 -20.01
C VAL A 738 -11.93 26.15 -20.86
N LEU A 739 -11.50 27.42 -20.89
CA LEU A 739 -10.26 27.82 -21.54
C LEU A 739 -9.04 27.10 -20.91
N SER A 740 -8.94 27.08 -19.58
CA SER A 740 -7.86 26.38 -18.87
C SER A 740 -7.87 24.87 -19.13
N LEU A 741 -9.05 24.23 -19.05
CA LEU A 741 -9.22 22.81 -19.36
C LEU A 741 -8.84 22.51 -20.82
N SER A 742 -9.21 23.39 -21.76
CA SER A 742 -8.90 23.25 -23.18
C SER A 742 -7.40 23.35 -23.45
N LYS A 743 -6.66 24.22 -22.76
CA LYS A 743 -5.19 24.28 -22.86
C LYS A 743 -4.55 22.99 -22.35
N ASN A 744 -4.99 22.51 -21.18
CA ASN A 744 -4.46 21.29 -20.57
C ASN A 744 -4.71 20.05 -21.46
N ILE A 745 -5.95 19.85 -21.90
CA ILE A 745 -6.36 18.77 -22.81
C ILE A 745 -5.70 18.92 -24.20
N GLY A 746 -5.46 20.16 -24.63
CA GLY A 746 -4.74 20.46 -25.88
C GLY A 746 -3.24 20.16 -25.85
N GLY A 747 -2.67 19.76 -24.71
CA GLY A 747 -1.30 19.28 -24.62
C GLY A 747 -0.45 19.88 -23.52
N ASN A 748 -0.95 20.79 -22.69
CA ASN A 748 -0.18 21.30 -21.53
C ASN A 748 -0.14 20.31 -20.36
N ALA A 749 -1.12 19.41 -20.26
CA ALA A 749 -1.13 18.34 -19.26
C ALA A 749 -0.30 17.13 -19.72
N SER A 750 0.28 16.43 -18.75
CA SER A 750 0.78 15.07 -18.86
C SER A 750 -0.38 14.07 -19.00
N ARG A 751 -0.08 12.87 -19.51
CA ARG A 751 -1.10 11.84 -19.76
C ARG A 751 -1.79 11.37 -18.48
N SER A 752 -1.04 11.24 -17.38
CA SER A 752 -1.55 10.80 -16.08
C SER A 752 -2.52 11.80 -15.44
N GLU A 753 -2.48 13.08 -15.83
CA GLU A 753 -3.37 14.13 -15.31
C GLU A 753 -4.75 14.14 -16.00
N LEU A 754 -4.88 13.51 -17.17
CA LEU A 754 -6.09 13.62 -18.01
C LEU A 754 -7.34 13.06 -17.34
N ASP A 755 -7.21 12.02 -16.53
CA ASP A 755 -8.36 11.43 -15.86
C ASP A 755 -8.99 12.41 -14.86
N LYS A 756 -8.17 13.10 -14.05
CA LYS A 756 -8.64 14.14 -13.13
C LYS A 756 -9.21 15.34 -13.89
N LEU A 757 -8.54 15.80 -14.94
CA LEU A 757 -8.99 16.95 -15.74
C LEU A 757 -10.27 16.68 -16.53
N SER A 758 -10.60 15.42 -16.78
CA SER A 758 -11.85 15.02 -17.43
C SER A 758 -13.07 15.23 -16.54
N GLU A 759 -12.92 15.13 -15.21
CA GLU A 759 -14.06 15.20 -14.28
C GLU A 759 -14.79 16.56 -14.33
N PRO A 760 -14.12 17.72 -14.23
CA PRO A 760 -14.79 19.02 -14.40
C PRO A 760 -15.53 19.14 -15.74
N VAL A 761 -14.96 18.63 -16.84
CA VAL A 761 -15.61 18.66 -18.17
C VAL A 761 -16.91 17.85 -18.16
N LYS A 762 -16.90 16.64 -17.60
CA LYS A 762 -18.11 15.82 -17.48
C LYS A 762 -19.20 16.55 -16.70
N LYS A 763 -18.86 17.13 -15.55
CA LYS A 763 -19.82 17.86 -14.70
C LYS A 763 -20.38 19.09 -15.40
N LEU A 764 -19.53 19.83 -16.13
CA LEU A 764 -19.94 21.01 -16.90
C LEU A 764 -20.99 20.67 -17.96
N VAL A 765 -20.74 19.62 -18.75
CA VAL A 765 -21.63 19.19 -19.84
C VAL A 765 -22.97 18.67 -19.32
N ILE A 766 -22.98 18.04 -18.15
CA ILE A 766 -24.22 17.57 -17.51
C ILE A 766 -25.06 18.74 -17.01
N ARG A 767 -24.44 19.72 -16.33
CA ARG A 767 -25.20 20.72 -15.55
C ARG A 767 -25.48 22.02 -16.30
N TYR A 768 -24.65 22.42 -17.26
CA TYR A 768 -24.74 23.74 -17.91
C TYR A 768 -24.97 23.64 -19.41
N THR A 769 -26.08 24.23 -19.88
CA THR A 769 -26.42 24.30 -21.31
C THR A 769 -25.41 25.10 -22.13
N GLY A 770 -24.74 26.08 -21.52
CA GLY A 770 -23.68 26.88 -22.14
C GLY A 770 -22.34 26.15 -22.32
N ALA A 771 -22.19 24.91 -21.79
CA ALA A 771 -20.94 24.18 -21.85
C ALA A 771 -20.44 23.95 -23.29
N LYS A 772 -21.35 23.73 -24.25
CA LYS A 772 -21.01 23.56 -25.67
C LYS A 772 -20.32 24.81 -26.24
N GLU A 773 -20.91 25.99 -26.02
CA GLU A 773 -20.39 27.27 -26.52
C GLU A 773 -19.04 27.60 -25.85
N TRP A 774 -18.92 27.36 -24.54
CA TRP A 774 -17.67 27.58 -23.81
C TRP A 774 -16.55 26.66 -24.30
N LEU A 775 -16.84 25.38 -24.57
CA LEU A 775 -15.87 24.42 -25.12
C LEU A 775 -15.39 24.82 -26.52
N GLN A 776 -16.32 25.24 -27.38
CA GLN A 776 -15.97 25.75 -28.72
C GLN A 776 -15.07 26.98 -28.63
N SER A 777 -15.42 27.94 -27.74
CA SER A 777 -14.64 29.15 -27.52
C SER A 777 -13.24 28.86 -26.96
N GLY A 778 -13.14 27.97 -25.96
CA GLY A 778 -11.87 27.59 -25.34
C GLY A 778 -10.91 26.88 -26.31
N LEU A 779 -11.42 25.98 -27.15
CA LEU A 779 -10.62 25.29 -28.17
C LEU A 779 -10.24 26.19 -29.36
N GLY A 780 -11.07 27.21 -29.64
CA GLY A 780 -10.82 28.22 -30.69
C GLY A 780 -9.90 29.37 -30.24
N HIS A 781 -9.55 29.44 -28.95
CA HIS A 781 -8.75 30.53 -28.40
C HIS A 781 -7.29 30.48 -28.91
N PRO A 782 -6.64 31.63 -29.20
CA PRO A 782 -5.26 31.68 -29.70
C PRO A 782 -4.21 31.12 -28.74
N SER A 783 -4.54 30.96 -27.46
CA SER A 783 -3.65 30.34 -26.47
C SER A 783 -3.70 28.81 -26.45
N PHE A 784 -4.41 28.17 -27.39
CA PHE A 784 -4.47 26.72 -27.48
C PHE A 784 -3.09 26.17 -27.90
N PRO A 785 -2.51 25.19 -27.18
CA PRO A 785 -1.08 24.88 -27.28
C PRO A 785 -0.69 23.98 -28.46
N SER A 786 -1.64 23.53 -29.29
CA SER A 786 -1.36 22.63 -30.42
C SER A 786 -1.86 23.19 -31.75
N ASP A 787 -0.94 23.24 -32.72
CA ASP A 787 -1.21 23.58 -34.12
C ASP A 787 -1.56 22.35 -34.98
N LYS A 788 -1.56 21.14 -34.38
CA LYS A 788 -1.75 19.87 -35.11
C LYS A 788 -3.22 19.52 -35.34
N ILE A 789 -4.13 20.18 -34.63
CA ILE A 789 -5.56 19.85 -34.64
C ILE A 789 -6.32 20.84 -35.53
N SER A 790 -7.01 20.33 -36.54
CA SER A 790 -7.85 21.13 -37.42
C SER A 790 -9.10 21.68 -36.70
N PRO A 791 -9.71 22.79 -37.18
CA PRO A 791 -10.96 23.30 -36.62
C PRO A 791 -12.10 22.26 -36.69
N GLU A 792 -12.12 21.41 -37.72
CA GLU A 792 -13.09 20.33 -37.88
C GLU A 792 -12.92 19.26 -36.79
N GLN A 793 -11.68 18.88 -36.47
CA GLN A 793 -11.38 17.92 -35.40
C GLN A 793 -11.75 18.48 -34.03
N LYS A 794 -11.55 19.78 -33.79
CA LYS A 794 -12.02 20.48 -32.57
C LYS A 794 -13.55 20.43 -32.47
N ALA A 795 -14.27 20.71 -33.56
CA ALA A 795 -15.73 20.65 -33.59
C ALA A 795 -16.26 19.22 -33.33
N LEU A 796 -15.65 18.21 -33.96
CA LEU A 796 -16.01 16.81 -33.75
C LEU A 796 -15.78 16.36 -32.31
N PHE A 797 -14.68 16.79 -31.68
CA PHE A 797 -14.41 16.52 -30.28
C PHE A 797 -15.52 17.08 -29.37
N VAL A 798 -15.93 18.34 -29.58
CA VAL A 798 -17.02 18.94 -28.80
C VAL A 798 -18.32 18.15 -28.98
N GLU A 799 -18.72 17.82 -30.21
CA GLU A 799 -19.95 17.03 -30.44
C GLU A 799 -19.92 15.67 -29.73
N ARG A 800 -18.76 14.99 -29.73
CA ARG A 800 -18.57 13.71 -29.01
C ARG A 800 -18.65 13.89 -27.50
N VAL A 801 -18.01 14.92 -26.95
CA VAL A 801 -18.03 15.18 -25.50
C VAL A 801 -19.45 15.53 -25.03
N ILE A 802 -20.19 16.33 -25.80
CA ILE A 802 -21.59 16.70 -25.50
C ILE A 802 -22.53 15.49 -25.60
N SER A 803 -22.39 14.65 -26.63
CA SER A 803 -23.27 13.49 -26.83
C SER A 803 -23.11 12.42 -25.74
N LEU A 804 -21.90 12.27 -25.20
CA LEU A 804 -21.61 11.34 -24.12
C LEU A 804 -22.18 11.76 -22.76
N ARG A 805 -22.61 13.02 -22.59
CA ARG A 805 -23.25 13.54 -21.37
C ARG A 805 -22.53 13.13 -20.06
N GLY A 806 -21.20 13.17 -20.07
CA GLY A 806 -20.36 12.88 -18.92
C GLY A 806 -20.17 11.39 -18.56
N GLN A 807 -20.48 10.46 -19.47
CA GLN A 807 -20.19 9.03 -19.28
C GLN A 807 -18.69 8.72 -19.18
N ARG A 808 -18.34 7.52 -18.70
CA ARG A 808 -16.94 7.06 -18.56
C ARG A 808 -16.17 7.12 -19.89
N ALA A 809 -16.85 6.91 -21.02
CA ALA A 809 -16.28 7.03 -22.36
C ALA A 809 -15.72 8.42 -22.68
N THR A 810 -16.14 9.48 -21.97
CA THR A 810 -15.60 10.84 -22.14
C THR A 810 -14.10 10.90 -21.85
N ASN A 811 -13.59 10.08 -20.91
CA ASN A 811 -12.14 10.03 -20.64
C ASN A 811 -11.37 9.53 -21.86
N GLN A 812 -11.90 8.53 -22.56
CA GLN A 812 -11.26 8.00 -23.76
C GLN A 812 -11.26 9.05 -24.87
N VAL A 813 -12.39 9.74 -25.10
CA VAL A 813 -12.48 10.81 -26.10
C VAL A 813 -11.48 11.95 -25.80
N ILE A 814 -11.31 12.32 -24.53
CA ILE A 814 -10.33 13.33 -24.10
C ILE A 814 -8.89 12.83 -24.31
N ARG A 815 -8.59 11.58 -23.97
CA ARG A 815 -7.27 10.97 -24.19
C ARG A 815 -6.91 10.89 -25.67
N ASP A 816 -7.85 10.44 -26.51
CA ASP A 816 -7.68 10.38 -27.97
C ASP A 816 -7.43 11.77 -28.55
N PHE A 817 -8.20 12.77 -28.11
CA PHE A 817 -8.00 14.15 -28.53
C PHE A 817 -6.66 14.72 -28.08
N TRP A 818 -6.23 14.46 -26.84
CA TRP A 818 -4.91 14.87 -26.34
C TRP A 818 -3.78 14.20 -27.13
N LEU A 819 -3.92 12.92 -27.51
CA LEU A 819 -2.96 12.22 -28.37
C LEU A 819 -2.86 12.88 -29.74
N LEU A 820 -3.98 13.26 -30.36
CA LEU A 820 -3.99 14.03 -31.61
C LEU A 820 -3.32 15.39 -31.42
N ALA A 821 -3.54 16.06 -30.28
CA ALA A 821 -2.97 17.35 -29.97
C ALA A 821 -1.44 17.31 -29.83
N ARG A 822 -0.88 16.30 -29.15
CA ARG A 822 0.57 16.15 -28.98
C ARG A 822 1.26 15.46 -30.16
N GLY A 823 0.55 14.62 -30.90
CA GLY A 823 1.03 13.86 -32.05
C GLY A 823 1.45 12.41 -31.72
N SER A 824 1.56 11.60 -32.77
CA SER A 824 1.61 10.13 -32.78
C SER A 824 2.77 9.48 -31.99
N ASN A 825 3.77 10.24 -31.56
CA ASN A 825 4.89 9.71 -30.76
C ASN A 825 4.46 9.25 -29.35
N PHE A 826 3.27 9.64 -28.88
CA PHE A 826 2.76 9.30 -27.54
C PHE A 826 1.70 8.18 -27.53
N ALA A 827 1.41 7.55 -28.68
CA ALA A 827 0.41 6.49 -28.80
C ALA A 827 0.85 5.11 -28.24
N TYR A 828 2.11 4.97 -27.80
CA TYR A 828 2.77 3.67 -27.59
C TYR A 828 2.60 2.99 -26.22
N ILE A 829 1.66 3.44 -25.38
CA ILE A 829 1.41 2.75 -24.10
C ILE A 829 -0.09 2.67 -23.88
N THR A 830 -0.80 1.80 -24.58
CA THR A 830 -2.17 1.39 -24.21
C THR A 830 -2.20 -0.10 -24.08
#